data_AF-T0QGJ5-F1
#
_entry.id   AF-T0QGJ5-F1
#
_cell.length_a   1.000
_cell.length_b   1.000
_cell.length_c   1.000
_cell.angle_alpha   90.00
_cell.angle_beta   90.00
_cell.angle_gamma   90.00
#
_symmetry.space_group_name_H-M   'P 1'
#
loop_
_entity.id
_entity.type
_entity.pdbx_description
1 polymer ?
#
loop_
_entity_poly.entity_id
_entity_poly.type
_entity_poly.pdbx_seq_one_letter_code
_entity_poly.pdbx_strand_id
1 'polypeptide(L)'
;MPTSGSTAIVPTGPTVSGILVPSASSSRTQQIVQIVVTVLGTIVLVLVIIDTLANNWALNDAISNAQFFRTPIATVTDFSGLSAAYAFARERALADISQIGGWMLNLTLSELVSLETNYYVVSAGAYDLPATTDLCSTFEGHYDVNLDAERIKIAVVSSSVTFVRGSAWSHFFTKDATHDLATSAMGSSELLALGYTAARNVADLRLSDPFKIAKSAQTQQIVISYYKLSPRSFCSGFTPIVVLGHGKCNLTLLYDDATSVMKVQKSANVDKSMYKLGFMLPQSKFSTASNYLKAIAIAFAIGGYLGSRKTVQWDDVDLSVTDSIFSKLLGTISPKYFPYPSLALSFDMFCYNSDLFVLLFAASVILDMATWYVAIRNLQYYNSLAPQFGVSLQLYALSIRLLWLNCLFLKMLKLGWSVLSTASYSGESRVMGYFNLSSVSFVYLSAALLVFVPSFVEYNNSVNIELDFGTEILDPIHVDAYDAFFIRCVPSIIVLLIVNVLGITTLDHVFRYKHWAFLAKNSLARQAIFNSSSIVCDYLEGIAPDSDVGGHGSLLICKARRLSTLQWFFMNHLRCFGLPEKELRAKKKMLQTSSVTMSTSSEDGKGNAKCIVAQDSNGHVHLLNAGLNDVTALVFNIKILKDTSVAIQ
;
A
#
# COMPACT_ATOMS: atom_id res chain seq x y z
N MET A 1 -10.57 -44.92 -54.20
CA MET A 1 -10.46 -43.45 -54.31
C MET A 1 -11.24 -42.81 -53.16
N PRO A 2 -10.57 -42.27 -52.14
CA PRO A 2 -11.18 -41.37 -51.18
C PRO A 2 -10.58 -39.95 -51.26
N THR A 3 -11.44 -38.98 -51.04
CA THR A 3 -11.24 -37.52 -51.07
C THR A 3 -10.31 -37.04 -49.95
N SER A 4 -9.34 -36.20 -50.31
CA SER A 4 -8.35 -35.58 -49.44
C SER A 4 -8.99 -34.66 -48.40
N GLY A 5 -8.69 -34.92 -47.12
CA GLY A 5 -9.09 -34.09 -45.99
C GLY A 5 -8.41 -32.72 -45.98
N SER A 6 -9.20 -31.70 -45.68
CA SER A 6 -8.74 -30.35 -45.32
C SER A 6 -7.95 -30.43 -44.02
N THR A 7 -6.64 -30.22 -44.08
CA THR A 7 -5.82 -29.92 -42.91
C THR A 7 -6.14 -28.52 -42.42
N ALA A 8 -6.65 -28.42 -41.19
CA ALA A 8 -6.81 -27.15 -40.50
C ALA A 8 -5.46 -26.44 -40.42
N ILE A 9 -5.37 -25.26 -41.03
CA ILE A 9 -4.21 -24.37 -40.91
C ILE A 9 -4.23 -23.83 -39.49
N VAL A 10 -3.39 -24.39 -38.62
CA VAL A 10 -3.11 -23.85 -37.29
C VAL A 10 -2.38 -22.52 -37.50
N PRO A 11 -2.89 -21.38 -37.00
CA PRO A 11 -2.16 -20.14 -37.07
C PRO A 11 -0.88 -20.29 -36.23
N THR A 12 0.28 -20.20 -36.89
CA THR A 12 1.55 -19.96 -36.23
C THR A 12 1.42 -18.66 -35.45
N GLY A 13 1.15 -18.78 -34.15
CA GLY A 13 1.18 -17.66 -33.22
C GLY A 13 2.55 -16.99 -33.23
N PRO A 14 2.69 -15.73 -32.80
CA PRO A 14 3.98 -15.10 -32.72
C PRO A 14 4.82 -15.87 -31.70
N THR A 15 5.82 -16.59 -32.24
CA THR A 15 6.93 -17.13 -31.49
C THR A 15 7.56 -16.01 -30.66
N VAL A 16 8.12 -16.41 -29.52
CA VAL A 16 9.02 -15.64 -28.63
C VAL A 16 10.26 -15.06 -29.36
N SER A 17 10.31 -15.14 -30.69
CA SER A 17 11.34 -14.61 -31.56
C SER A 17 11.18 -13.10 -31.74
N GLY A 18 11.48 -12.33 -30.71
CA GLY A 18 12.38 -11.21 -30.96
C GLY A 18 13.61 -11.79 -31.65
N ILE A 19 14.06 -11.21 -32.75
CA ILE A 19 15.38 -11.57 -33.31
C ILE A 19 16.37 -11.21 -32.21
N LEU A 20 16.79 -12.22 -31.44
CA LEU A 20 17.83 -12.16 -30.44
C LEU A 20 19.12 -11.84 -31.18
N VAL A 21 19.48 -10.56 -31.21
CA VAL A 21 20.90 -10.22 -31.25
C VAL A 21 21.48 -10.72 -29.93
N PRO A 22 22.51 -11.58 -29.94
CA PRO A 22 22.95 -12.28 -28.74
C PRO A 22 23.46 -11.27 -27.71
N SER A 23 22.69 -11.12 -26.64
CA SER A 23 23.15 -10.52 -25.39
C SER A 23 24.24 -11.42 -24.79
N ALA A 24 25.34 -10.83 -24.32
CA ALA A 24 26.47 -11.53 -23.72
C ALA A 24 26.15 -12.22 -22.37
N SER A 25 24.91 -12.16 -21.87
CA SER A 25 24.45 -12.95 -20.73
C SER A 25 23.97 -14.34 -21.19
N SER A 26 24.39 -15.42 -20.52
CA SER A 26 23.94 -16.77 -20.85
C SER A 26 22.40 -16.83 -20.90
N SER A 27 21.84 -17.49 -21.93
CA SER A 27 20.39 -17.64 -22.13
C SER A 27 19.67 -18.19 -20.89
N ARG A 28 20.38 -19.02 -20.12
CA ARG A 28 19.90 -19.59 -18.85
C ARG A 28 19.73 -18.54 -17.75
N THR A 29 20.62 -17.55 -17.68
CA THR A 29 20.53 -16.46 -16.69
C THR A 29 19.30 -15.58 -16.96
N GLN A 30 19.03 -15.24 -18.22
CA GLN A 30 17.85 -14.47 -18.60
C GLN A 30 16.55 -15.22 -18.30
N GLN A 31 16.50 -16.53 -18.58
CA GLN A 31 15.34 -17.37 -18.24
C GLN A 31 15.09 -17.40 -16.73
N ILE A 32 16.14 -17.54 -15.92
CA ILE A 32 16.01 -17.53 -14.45
C ILE A 32 15.46 -16.18 -13.97
N VAL A 33 15.99 -15.07 -14.48
CA VAL A 33 15.51 -13.72 -14.11
C VAL A 33 14.02 -13.56 -14.47
N GLN A 34 13.60 -13.99 -15.65
CA GLN A 34 12.19 -13.91 -16.08
C GLN A 34 11.27 -14.75 -15.19
N ILE A 35 11.70 -15.95 -14.79
CA ILE A 35 10.95 -16.80 -13.85
C ILE A 35 10.82 -16.09 -12.50
N VAL A 36 11.91 -15.55 -11.97
CA VAL A 36 11.91 -14.84 -10.68
C VAL A 36 10.97 -13.63 -10.72
N VAL A 37 11.04 -12.80 -11.76
CA VAL A 37 10.17 -11.64 -11.93
C VAL A 37 8.69 -12.06 -12.00
N THR A 38 8.39 -13.12 -12.74
CA THR A 38 7.01 -13.65 -12.85
C THR A 38 6.48 -14.14 -11.50
N VAL A 39 7.31 -14.85 -10.73
CA VAL A 39 6.95 -15.33 -9.40
C VAL A 39 6.71 -14.16 -8.45
N LEU A 40 7.60 -13.16 -8.43
CA LEU A 40 7.43 -11.96 -7.61
C LEU A 40 6.17 -11.17 -7.98
N GLY A 41 5.89 -10.99 -9.27
CA GLY A 41 4.67 -10.34 -9.74
C GLY A 41 3.41 -11.08 -9.33
N THR A 42 3.45 -12.42 -9.36
CA THR A 42 2.34 -13.26 -8.87
C THR A 42 2.14 -13.09 -7.36
N ILE A 43 3.22 -13.04 -6.58
CA ILE A 43 3.14 -12.80 -5.13
C ILE A 43 2.51 -11.43 -4.84
N VAL A 44 2.96 -10.37 -5.52
CA VAL A 44 2.40 -9.02 -5.34
C VAL A 44 0.92 -9.00 -5.71
N LEU A 45 0.52 -9.67 -6.79
CA LEU A 45 -0.89 -9.79 -7.17
C LEU A 45 -1.73 -10.48 -6.10
N VAL A 46 -1.23 -11.59 -5.53
CA VAL A 46 -1.89 -12.29 -4.42
C VAL A 46 -2.03 -11.38 -3.20
N LEU A 47 -0.98 -10.62 -2.85
CA LEU A 47 -1.05 -9.66 -1.75
C LEU A 47 -2.09 -8.56 -1.99
N VAL A 48 -2.24 -8.06 -3.23
CA VAL A 48 -3.28 -7.08 -3.58
C VAL A 48 -4.68 -7.69 -3.46
N ILE A 49 -4.86 -8.95 -3.85
CA ILE A 49 -6.14 -9.67 -3.68
C ILE A 49 -6.46 -9.81 -2.19
N ILE A 50 -5.49 -10.22 -1.38
CA ILE A 50 -5.65 -10.33 0.08
C ILE A 50 -5.98 -8.97 0.69
N ASP A 51 -5.33 -7.89 0.25
CA ASP A 51 -5.66 -6.55 0.71
C ASP A 51 -7.10 -6.14 0.38
N THR A 52 -7.56 -6.49 -0.82
CA THR A 52 -8.90 -6.12 -1.30
C THR A 52 -10.01 -6.89 -0.58
N LEU A 53 -9.73 -8.12 -0.14
CA LEU A 53 -10.70 -8.99 0.51
C LEU A 53 -10.53 -9.00 2.04
N ALA A 54 -9.39 -9.47 2.53
CA ALA A 54 -9.15 -9.68 3.96
C ALA A 54 -8.89 -8.39 4.74
N ASN A 55 -8.42 -7.32 4.09
CA ASN A 55 -8.22 -6.01 4.71
C ASN A 55 -9.31 -4.99 4.31
N ASN A 56 -10.50 -5.49 3.93
CA ASN A 56 -11.68 -4.67 3.71
C ASN A 56 -12.53 -4.67 4.99
N TRP A 57 -12.57 -3.51 5.65
CA TRP A 57 -13.21 -3.35 6.96
C TRP A 57 -14.72 -3.61 6.92
N ALA A 58 -15.39 -3.20 5.84
CA ALA A 58 -16.83 -3.43 5.67
C ALA A 58 -17.14 -4.92 5.43
N LEU A 59 -16.30 -5.61 4.64
CA LEU A 59 -16.46 -7.05 4.45
C LEU A 59 -16.22 -7.80 5.76
N ASN A 60 -15.15 -7.47 6.48
CA ASN A 60 -14.83 -8.08 7.77
C ASN A 60 -15.93 -7.87 8.81
N ASP A 61 -16.52 -6.67 8.90
CA ASP A 61 -17.64 -6.43 9.82
C ASP A 61 -18.84 -7.33 9.52
N ALA A 62 -19.12 -7.58 8.24
CA ALA A 62 -20.24 -8.41 7.80
C ALA A 62 -20.01 -9.93 7.97
N ILE A 63 -18.79 -10.43 7.70
CA ILE A 63 -18.51 -11.89 7.66
C ILE A 63 -17.75 -12.41 8.87
N SER A 64 -17.07 -11.55 9.65
CA SER A 64 -16.22 -12.00 10.74
C SER A 64 -17.00 -12.31 12.01
N ASN A 65 -16.45 -13.19 12.83
CA ASN A 65 -17.01 -13.51 14.15
C ASN A 65 -16.57 -12.49 15.21
N ALA A 66 -16.63 -11.19 14.92
CA ALA A 66 -16.21 -10.14 15.87
C ALA A 66 -17.34 -9.72 16.80
N GLN A 67 -18.60 -9.95 16.43
CA GLN A 67 -19.76 -9.53 17.21
C GLN A 67 -19.85 -10.21 18.59
N PHE A 68 -19.15 -11.34 18.82
CA PHE A 68 -19.05 -11.95 20.14
C PHE A 68 -18.40 -11.05 21.21
N PHE A 69 -17.67 -10.00 20.83
CA PHE A 69 -17.15 -9.01 21.78
C PHE A 69 -18.27 -8.20 22.47
N ARG A 70 -19.50 -8.23 21.95
CA ARG A 70 -20.68 -7.62 22.58
C ARG A 70 -21.25 -8.45 23.73
N THR A 71 -20.92 -9.75 23.82
CA THR A 71 -21.46 -10.68 24.82
C THR A 71 -21.46 -10.17 26.27
N PRO A 72 -20.37 -9.58 26.82
CA PRO A 72 -20.33 -9.16 28.23
C PRO A 72 -21.25 -7.98 28.56
N ILE A 73 -21.69 -7.22 27.55
CA ILE A 73 -22.44 -5.97 27.69
C ILE A 73 -23.82 -6.02 27.01
N ALA A 74 -24.19 -7.14 26.40
CA ALA A 74 -25.42 -7.28 25.62
C ALA A 74 -26.71 -7.01 26.42
N THR A 75 -26.67 -7.16 27.75
CA THR A 75 -27.82 -6.91 28.65
C THR A 75 -27.74 -5.57 29.37
N VAL A 76 -26.72 -4.76 29.09
CA VAL A 76 -26.42 -3.52 29.80
C VAL A 76 -26.59 -2.34 28.84
N THR A 77 -27.34 -1.33 29.25
CA THR A 77 -27.62 -0.15 28.41
C THR A 77 -26.74 1.06 28.73
N ASP A 78 -26.16 1.12 29.93
CA ASP A 78 -25.43 2.28 30.44
C ASP A 78 -24.44 1.90 31.56
N PHE A 79 -23.72 2.90 32.08
CA PHE A 79 -22.76 2.72 33.17
C PHE A 79 -23.41 2.21 34.46
N SER A 80 -24.64 2.65 34.77
CA SER A 80 -25.34 2.22 35.98
C SER A 80 -25.74 0.74 35.91
N GLY A 81 -26.19 0.28 34.74
CA GLY A 81 -26.42 -1.15 34.49
C GLY A 81 -25.13 -1.96 34.59
N LEU A 82 -24.00 -1.41 34.16
CA LEU A 82 -22.71 -2.10 34.23
C LEU A 82 -22.21 -2.23 35.67
N SER A 83 -22.30 -1.16 36.47
CA SER A 83 -21.93 -1.17 37.89
C SER A 83 -22.85 -2.07 38.73
N ALA A 84 -24.10 -2.23 38.33
CA ALA A 84 -25.02 -3.20 38.96
C ALA A 84 -24.72 -4.66 38.56
N ALA A 85 -24.23 -4.89 37.34
CA ALA A 85 -23.99 -6.24 36.81
C ALA A 85 -22.63 -6.86 37.19
N TYR A 86 -21.65 -6.04 37.57
CA TYR A 86 -20.28 -6.46 37.87
C TYR A 86 -19.79 -5.86 39.19
N ALA A 87 -19.07 -6.65 39.99
CA ALA A 87 -18.34 -6.15 41.14
C ALA A 87 -17.02 -5.51 40.66
N PHE A 88 -16.89 -4.20 40.81
CA PHE A 88 -15.67 -3.48 40.44
C PHE A 88 -14.61 -3.61 41.54
N ALA A 89 -13.33 -3.64 41.15
CA ALA A 89 -12.24 -3.48 42.09
C ALA A 89 -12.33 -2.11 42.77
N ARG A 90 -12.07 -2.06 44.09
CA ARG A 90 -11.98 -0.80 44.83
C ARG A 90 -10.93 0.12 44.20
N GLU A 91 -11.25 1.42 44.11
CA GLU A 91 -10.41 2.47 43.49
C GLU A 91 -10.16 2.26 41.98
N ARG A 92 -10.90 1.35 41.35
CA ARG A 92 -10.86 1.05 39.92
C ARG A 92 -12.27 0.81 39.37
N ALA A 93 -13.24 1.52 39.93
CA ALA A 93 -14.62 1.52 39.46
C ALA A 93 -14.81 2.52 38.31
N LEU A 94 -15.99 2.52 37.68
CA LEU A 94 -16.35 3.50 36.65
C LEU A 94 -16.38 4.95 37.16
N ALA A 95 -16.41 5.15 38.48
CA ALA A 95 -16.29 6.46 39.12
C ALA A 95 -14.82 6.91 39.29
N ASP A 96 -13.86 5.97 39.25
CA ASP A 96 -12.43 6.19 39.51
C ASP A 96 -11.66 6.30 38.18
N ILE A 97 -12.21 7.04 37.22
CA ILE A 97 -11.64 7.24 35.89
C ILE A 97 -11.66 8.72 35.52
N SER A 98 -10.67 9.16 34.73
CA SER A 98 -10.68 10.48 34.11
C SER A 98 -11.97 10.76 33.33
N GLN A 99 -12.38 12.02 33.25
CA GLN A 99 -13.61 12.43 32.56
C GLN A 99 -13.60 12.01 31.08
N ILE A 100 -12.44 12.17 30.41
CA ILE A 100 -12.29 11.76 29.02
C ILE A 100 -12.33 10.23 28.88
N GLY A 101 -11.74 9.50 29.83
CA GLY A 101 -11.80 8.04 29.89
C GLY A 101 -13.23 7.53 30.04
N GLY A 102 -13.99 8.13 30.97
CA GLY A 102 -15.41 7.82 31.18
C GLY A 102 -16.25 8.12 29.95
N TRP A 103 -16.05 9.28 29.32
CA TRP A 103 -16.74 9.62 28.06
C TRP A 103 -16.44 8.62 26.94
N MET A 104 -15.17 8.25 26.74
CA MET A 104 -14.77 7.29 25.72
C MET A 104 -15.40 5.90 25.93
N LEU A 105 -15.42 5.42 27.18
CA LEU A 105 -16.05 4.15 27.52
C LEU A 105 -17.57 4.21 27.33
N ASN A 106 -18.23 5.30 27.73
CA ASN A 106 -19.67 5.46 27.58
C ASN A 106 -20.09 5.45 26.10
N LEU A 107 -19.36 6.20 25.26
CA LEU A 107 -19.56 6.20 23.82
C LEU A 107 -19.37 4.80 23.22
N THR A 108 -18.31 4.10 23.65
CA THR A 108 -18.02 2.73 23.20
C THR A 108 -19.14 1.75 23.55
N LEU A 109 -19.67 1.81 24.77
CA LEU A 109 -20.76 0.95 25.21
C LEU A 109 -22.05 1.23 24.41
N SER A 110 -22.41 2.51 24.26
CA SER A 110 -23.58 2.92 23.49
C SER A 110 -23.54 2.40 22.05
N GLU A 111 -22.39 2.54 21.39
CA GLU A 111 -22.21 2.10 20.01
C GLU A 111 -22.13 0.57 19.87
N LEU A 112 -21.57 -0.17 20.84
CA LEU A 112 -21.55 -1.64 20.79
C LEU A 112 -22.93 -2.27 21.06
N VAL A 113 -23.77 -1.62 21.86
CA VAL A 113 -25.12 -2.11 22.18
C VAL A 113 -26.12 -1.74 21.07
N SER A 114 -25.89 -0.65 20.34
CA SER A 114 -26.75 -0.23 19.23
C SER A 114 -26.78 -1.25 18.08
N LEU A 115 -27.94 -1.36 17.43
CA LEU A 115 -28.14 -2.13 16.19
C LEU A 115 -27.67 -1.36 14.96
N GLU A 116 -27.77 -0.02 14.98
CA GLU A 116 -27.26 0.87 13.95
C GLU A 116 -26.00 1.56 14.49
N THR A 117 -24.83 1.15 13.99
CA THR A 117 -23.54 1.61 14.52
C THR A 117 -22.76 2.33 13.45
N ASN A 118 -22.14 3.46 13.81
CA ASN A 118 -21.20 4.16 12.93
C ASN A 118 -19.79 3.55 12.98
N TYR A 119 -19.68 2.27 13.33
CA TYR A 119 -18.40 1.57 13.48
C TYR A 119 -18.41 0.24 12.75
N TYR A 120 -17.24 -0.17 12.26
CA TYR A 120 -16.96 -1.55 11.87
C TYR A 120 -16.42 -2.30 13.09
N VAL A 121 -17.01 -3.44 13.41
CA VAL A 121 -16.54 -4.36 14.45
C VAL A 121 -15.85 -5.53 13.76
N VAL A 122 -14.52 -5.54 13.78
CA VAL A 122 -13.72 -6.48 12.98
C VAL A 122 -12.89 -7.41 13.86
N SER A 123 -12.74 -8.66 13.44
CA SER A 123 -11.84 -9.61 14.08
C SER A 123 -10.43 -9.44 13.53
N ALA A 124 -9.44 -9.44 14.42
CA ALA A 124 -8.04 -9.15 14.12
C ALA A 124 -7.13 -10.33 14.47
N GLY A 125 -7.67 -11.55 14.46
CA GLY A 125 -6.93 -12.78 14.70
C GLY A 125 -7.03 -13.33 16.12
N ALA A 126 -6.42 -14.50 16.31
CA ALA A 126 -6.30 -15.19 17.57
C ALA A 126 -4.82 -15.58 17.77
N TYR A 127 -4.30 -15.29 18.96
CA TYR A 127 -2.88 -15.38 19.28
C TYR A 127 -2.67 -16.23 20.52
N ASP A 128 -1.74 -17.18 20.47
CA ASP A 128 -1.33 -17.95 21.65
C ASP A 128 -0.24 -17.16 22.39
N LEU A 129 -0.68 -16.24 23.25
CA LEU A 129 0.23 -15.29 23.89
C LEU A 129 1.11 -15.97 24.96
N PRO A 130 2.40 -15.60 25.06
CA PRO A 130 3.25 -16.07 26.14
C PRO A 130 2.83 -15.46 27.48
N ALA A 131 3.09 -16.17 28.58
CA ALA A 131 2.80 -15.70 29.94
C ALA A 131 3.49 -14.38 30.31
N THR A 132 4.53 -13.98 29.58
CA THR A 132 5.25 -12.70 29.78
C THR A 132 4.46 -11.47 29.33
N THR A 133 3.40 -11.64 28.53
CA THR A 133 2.56 -10.53 28.09
C THR A 133 1.61 -10.16 29.23
N ASP A 134 1.84 -9.09 29.98
CA ASP A 134 0.95 -8.77 31.10
C ASP A 134 -0.40 -8.20 30.63
N LEU A 135 -1.44 -9.04 30.66
CA LEU A 135 -2.83 -8.66 30.37
C LEU A 135 -3.77 -9.03 31.53
N CYS A 136 -3.24 -9.42 32.68
CA CYS A 136 -4.03 -9.96 33.77
C CYS A 136 -3.77 -9.25 35.10
N SER A 137 -2.60 -8.65 35.32
CA SER A 137 -2.24 -7.99 36.60
C SER A 137 -3.25 -6.94 37.05
N THR A 138 -3.94 -6.28 36.11
CA THR A 138 -4.96 -5.27 36.45
C THR A 138 -6.09 -5.79 37.33
N PHE A 139 -6.36 -7.11 37.32
CA PHE A 139 -7.39 -7.75 38.16
C PHE A 139 -6.96 -7.87 39.64
N GLU A 140 -5.71 -7.60 39.98
CA GLU A 140 -5.26 -7.57 41.38
C GLU A 140 -5.93 -6.42 42.14
N GLY A 141 -6.47 -6.72 43.32
CA GLY A 141 -7.24 -5.76 44.09
C GLY A 141 -8.25 -6.41 45.05
N HIS A 142 -9.09 -5.56 45.64
CA HIS A 142 -10.18 -5.95 46.54
C HIS A 142 -11.52 -5.73 45.85
N TYR A 143 -12.43 -6.69 45.97
CA TYR A 143 -13.74 -6.68 45.35
C TYR A 143 -14.81 -6.96 46.40
N ASP A 144 -15.86 -6.15 46.41
CA ASP A 144 -17.04 -6.39 47.24
C ASP A 144 -17.95 -7.39 46.50
N VAL A 145 -18.02 -8.63 46.98
CA VAL A 145 -18.72 -9.72 46.27
C VAL A 145 -19.74 -10.39 47.17
N ASN A 146 -20.96 -10.55 46.65
CA ASN A 146 -22.01 -11.32 47.30
C ASN A 146 -22.00 -12.77 46.79
N LEU A 147 -21.66 -13.72 47.66
CA LEU A 147 -21.62 -15.15 47.33
C LEU A 147 -22.98 -15.84 47.26
N ASP A 148 -24.05 -15.15 47.65
CA ASP A 148 -25.41 -15.68 47.50
C ASP A 148 -25.92 -15.53 46.06
N ALA A 149 -25.21 -14.78 45.20
CA ALA A 149 -25.42 -14.78 43.76
C ALA A 149 -24.92 -16.10 43.13
N GLU A 150 -25.71 -16.71 42.23
CA GLU A 150 -25.36 -18.02 41.61
C GLU A 150 -24.01 -18.02 40.89
N ARG A 151 -23.57 -16.87 40.36
CA ARG A 151 -22.27 -16.67 39.70
C ARG A 151 -21.80 -15.22 39.90
N ILE A 152 -20.52 -15.06 40.24
CA ILE A 152 -19.88 -13.75 40.43
C ILE A 152 -19.32 -13.26 39.10
N LYS A 153 -19.44 -11.97 38.84
CA LYS A 153 -18.72 -11.28 37.76
C LYS A 153 -17.93 -10.13 38.34
N ILE A 154 -16.67 -9.99 37.94
CA ILE A 154 -15.80 -8.90 38.37
C ILE A 154 -15.40 -8.01 37.20
N ALA A 155 -15.13 -6.75 37.48
CA ALA A 155 -14.69 -5.78 36.49
C ALA A 155 -13.59 -4.87 37.03
N VAL A 156 -12.78 -4.36 36.12
CA VAL A 156 -11.74 -3.36 36.44
C VAL A 156 -11.73 -2.30 35.36
N VAL A 157 -11.57 -1.05 35.78
CA VAL A 157 -11.37 0.10 34.92
C VAL A 157 -10.03 0.75 35.24
N SER A 158 -9.32 1.15 34.20
CA SER A 158 -8.13 2.01 34.32
C SER A 158 -8.13 3.06 33.21
N SER A 159 -7.62 4.24 33.50
CA SER A 159 -7.28 5.24 32.47
C SER A 159 -5.85 5.70 32.61
N SER A 160 -5.21 5.93 31.46
CA SER A 160 -3.85 6.43 31.37
C SER A 160 -3.67 7.37 30.18
N VAL A 161 -2.66 8.23 30.25
CA VAL A 161 -2.19 9.03 29.12
C VAL A 161 -0.81 8.53 28.72
N THR A 162 -0.65 8.15 27.45
CA THR A 162 0.64 7.76 26.91
C THR A 162 1.43 9.00 26.51
N PHE A 163 2.60 9.16 27.11
CA PHE A 163 3.61 10.16 26.77
C PHE A 163 4.66 9.56 25.85
N VAL A 164 5.07 10.29 24.82
CA VAL A 164 6.06 9.83 23.83
C VAL A 164 7.12 10.91 23.62
N ARG A 165 8.39 10.51 23.50
CA ARG A 165 9.51 11.40 23.19
C ARG A 165 10.15 11.04 21.87
N GLY A 166 10.51 12.04 21.07
CA GLY A 166 11.26 11.84 19.83
C GLY A 166 10.45 11.22 18.69
N SER A 167 11.18 10.76 17.69
CA SER A 167 10.72 10.12 16.45
C SER A 167 11.77 9.11 15.97
N ALA A 168 11.43 8.27 15.00
CA ALA A 168 12.37 7.29 14.44
C ALA A 168 13.68 7.93 13.96
N TRP A 169 13.61 9.13 13.38
CA TRP A 169 14.79 9.85 12.91
C TRP A 169 15.61 10.45 14.05
N SER A 170 14.97 11.00 15.09
CA SER A 170 15.73 11.50 16.26
C SER A 170 16.37 10.35 17.03
N HIS A 171 15.71 9.20 17.15
CA HIS A 171 16.30 7.98 17.72
C HIS A 171 17.53 7.52 16.94
N PHE A 172 17.50 7.66 15.61
CA PHE A 172 18.62 7.26 14.77
C PHE A 172 19.81 8.24 14.85
N PHE A 173 19.55 9.55 14.92
CA PHE A 173 20.59 10.58 14.87
C PHE A 173 21.04 11.12 16.24
N THR A 174 20.29 10.84 17.31
CA THR A 174 20.54 11.38 18.66
C THR A 174 20.50 10.29 19.73
N LYS A 175 20.63 10.67 21.01
CA LYS A 175 20.62 9.76 22.16
C LYS A 175 19.32 9.80 22.97
N ASP A 176 18.25 10.37 22.42
CA ASP A 176 16.94 10.49 23.07
C ASP A 176 16.32 9.13 23.48
N ALA A 177 16.73 8.02 22.86
CA ALA A 177 16.29 6.68 23.23
C ALA A 177 17.10 6.03 24.37
N THR A 178 18.17 6.66 24.85
CA THR A 178 19.10 6.05 25.84
C THR A 178 19.41 6.94 27.04
N HIS A 179 19.31 8.26 26.89
CA HIS A 179 19.64 9.22 27.94
C HIS A 179 18.36 9.83 28.56
N ASP A 180 18.39 10.11 29.87
CA ASP A 180 17.28 10.72 30.65
C ASP A 180 15.91 10.10 30.35
N LEU A 181 15.81 8.78 30.42
CA LEU A 181 14.55 8.06 30.20
C LEU A 181 13.58 8.29 31.36
N ALA A 182 12.30 8.36 31.03
CA ALA A 182 11.25 8.52 32.03
C ALA A 182 11.14 7.28 32.92
N THR A 183 10.69 7.48 34.17
CA THR A 183 10.41 6.40 35.12
C THR A 183 8.96 6.49 35.59
N SER A 184 8.39 5.38 36.06
CA SER A 184 6.99 5.31 36.50
C SER A 184 6.67 6.18 37.73
N ALA A 185 7.68 6.76 38.38
CA ALA A 185 7.52 7.67 39.51
C ALA A 185 7.31 9.14 39.09
N MET A 186 7.57 9.48 37.82
CA MET A 186 7.52 10.85 37.33
C MET A 186 6.10 11.32 37.03
N GLY A 187 5.78 12.56 37.41
CA GLY A 187 4.52 13.22 37.08
C GLY A 187 4.55 13.92 35.71
N SER A 188 3.40 14.43 35.28
CA SER A 188 3.21 15.06 33.97
C SER A 188 4.18 16.22 33.71
N SER A 189 4.43 17.07 34.72
CA SER A 189 5.33 18.23 34.61
C SER A 189 6.79 17.83 34.38
N GLU A 190 7.25 16.77 35.04
CA GLU A 190 8.60 16.22 34.88
C GLU A 190 8.77 15.56 33.50
N LEU A 191 7.74 14.83 33.04
CA LEU A 191 7.74 14.24 31.69
C LEU A 191 7.84 15.31 30.60
N LEU A 192 7.08 16.40 30.73
CA LEU A 192 7.17 17.53 29.81
C LEU A 192 8.55 18.20 29.85
N ALA A 193 9.15 18.34 31.04
CA ALA A 193 10.51 18.88 31.18
C ALA A 193 11.59 18.00 30.51
N LEU A 194 11.37 16.67 30.46
CA LEU A 194 12.23 15.72 29.75
C LEU A 194 11.95 15.62 28.24
N GLY A 195 11.02 16.42 27.71
CA GLY A 195 10.68 16.49 26.29
C GLY A 195 9.68 15.42 25.82
N TYR A 196 8.97 14.76 26.73
CA TYR A 196 7.85 13.90 26.35
C TYR A 196 6.61 14.75 26.06
N THR A 197 5.82 14.33 25.09
CA THR A 197 4.52 14.95 24.78
C THR A 197 3.38 13.97 24.96
N ALA A 198 2.24 14.45 25.44
CA ALA A 198 1.04 13.63 25.62
C ALA A 198 0.48 13.27 24.24
N ALA A 199 0.43 11.96 23.92
CA ALA A 199 0.19 11.49 22.55
C ALA A 199 -1.10 10.66 22.41
N ARG A 200 -1.64 10.12 23.50
CA ARG A 200 -2.82 9.24 23.45
C ARG A 200 -3.51 9.13 24.80
N ASN A 201 -4.82 9.27 24.80
CA ASN A 201 -5.66 8.90 25.93
C ASN A 201 -6.06 7.42 25.80
N VAL A 202 -5.99 6.68 26.90
CA VAL A 202 -6.36 5.28 26.97
C VAL A 202 -7.34 5.09 28.13
N ALA A 203 -8.45 4.42 27.85
CA ALA A 203 -9.21 3.75 28.88
C ALA A 203 -9.19 2.24 28.60
N ASP A 204 -9.20 1.44 29.66
CA ASP A 204 -9.23 -0.02 29.59
C ASP A 204 -10.29 -0.51 30.58
N LEU A 205 -11.33 -1.14 30.05
CA LEU A 205 -12.37 -1.80 30.81
C LEU A 205 -12.23 -3.31 30.59
N ARG A 206 -12.07 -4.06 31.67
CA ARG A 206 -12.01 -5.53 31.64
C ARG A 206 -13.18 -6.12 32.41
N LEU A 207 -13.87 -7.06 31.78
CA LEU A 207 -15.10 -7.69 32.29
C LEU A 207 -14.90 -9.21 32.33
N SER A 208 -15.04 -9.83 33.49
CA SER A 208 -14.90 -11.28 33.60
C SER A 208 -16.14 -12.01 33.11
N ASP A 209 -15.96 -13.22 32.59
CA ASP A 209 -17.06 -14.17 32.53
C ASP A 209 -17.51 -14.55 33.95
N PRO A 210 -18.78 -14.97 34.13
CA PRO A 210 -19.26 -15.42 35.43
C PRO A 210 -18.54 -16.67 35.93
N PHE A 211 -18.03 -16.64 37.16
CA PHE A 211 -17.34 -17.76 37.82
C PHE A 211 -17.85 -17.99 39.25
N LYS A 212 -17.36 -19.06 39.90
CA LYS A 212 -17.70 -19.42 41.28
C LYS A 212 -16.45 -19.55 42.13
N ILE A 213 -16.55 -19.18 43.40
CA ILE A 213 -15.51 -19.39 44.40
C ILE A 213 -16.13 -20.09 45.62
N ALA A 214 -15.32 -20.80 46.39
CA ALA A 214 -15.77 -21.40 47.65
C ALA A 214 -15.82 -20.35 48.78
N LYS A 215 -16.79 -20.49 49.70
CA LYS A 215 -16.85 -19.77 50.98
C LYS A 215 -15.72 -20.24 51.89
N SER A 216 -14.49 -19.79 51.60
CA SER A 216 -13.29 -20.21 52.32
C SER A 216 -12.25 -19.10 52.34
N ALA A 217 -11.68 -18.87 53.52
CA ALA A 217 -10.53 -18.01 53.74
C ALA A 217 -9.19 -18.64 53.28
N GLN A 218 -9.22 -19.85 52.71
CA GLN A 218 -8.03 -20.46 52.12
C GLN A 218 -7.79 -19.92 50.70
N THR A 219 -6.52 -19.91 50.30
CA THR A 219 -6.11 -19.48 48.96
C THR A 219 -6.70 -20.40 47.90
N GLN A 220 -7.38 -19.81 46.91
CA GLN A 220 -8.00 -20.50 45.79
C GLN A 220 -7.32 -20.07 44.48
N GLN A 221 -7.12 -21.01 43.56
CA GLN A 221 -6.67 -20.74 42.20
C GLN A 221 -7.80 -21.00 41.22
N ILE A 222 -8.12 -20.02 40.39
CA ILE A 222 -9.18 -20.13 39.41
C ILE A 222 -8.76 -19.51 38.08
N VAL A 223 -9.09 -20.20 37.00
CA VAL A 223 -8.93 -19.67 35.65
C VAL A 223 -10.24 -19.03 35.23
N ILE A 224 -10.20 -17.72 34.96
CA ILE A 224 -11.34 -16.97 34.44
C ILE A 224 -11.06 -16.57 32.99
N SER A 225 -12.13 -16.49 32.20
CA SER A 225 -12.13 -15.80 30.92
C SER A 225 -12.54 -14.34 31.14
N TYR A 226 -12.07 -13.44 30.29
CA TYR A 226 -12.44 -12.03 30.36
C TYR A 226 -12.52 -11.39 28.98
N TYR A 227 -13.29 -10.32 28.90
CA TYR A 227 -13.37 -9.41 27.76
C TYR A 227 -12.67 -8.11 28.09
N LYS A 228 -12.04 -7.51 27.08
CA LYS A 228 -11.34 -6.23 27.15
C LYS A 228 -11.97 -5.27 26.16
N LEU A 229 -12.36 -4.10 26.64
CA LEU A 229 -12.82 -2.95 25.86
C LEU A 229 -11.85 -1.80 26.16
N SER A 230 -10.95 -1.52 25.22
CA SER A 230 -9.92 -0.49 25.41
C SER A 230 -10.04 0.61 24.35
N PRO A 231 -10.92 1.61 24.58
CA PRO A 231 -10.98 2.77 23.72
C PRO A 231 -9.73 3.63 23.89
N ARG A 232 -9.24 4.09 22.75
CA ARG A 232 -8.07 4.96 22.63
C ARG A 232 -8.47 6.17 21.82
N SER A 233 -8.15 7.36 22.32
CA SER A 233 -8.32 8.60 21.56
C SER A 233 -6.98 9.30 21.36
N PHE A 234 -6.84 9.88 20.18
CA PHE A 234 -5.59 10.47 19.69
C PHE A 234 -5.56 11.98 19.84
N CYS A 235 -6.65 12.58 20.30
CA CYS A 235 -6.64 13.90 20.92
C CYS A 235 -7.77 13.96 21.96
N SER A 236 -7.78 15.00 22.80
CA SER A 236 -8.88 15.18 23.74
C SER A 236 -10.20 15.47 22.99
N GLY A 237 -11.20 14.60 23.16
CA GLY A 237 -12.54 14.76 22.58
C GLY A 237 -12.78 14.13 21.20
N PHE A 238 -11.79 13.47 20.59
CA PHE A 238 -12.01 12.75 19.34
C PHE A 238 -12.68 11.40 19.56
N THR A 239 -13.46 11.01 18.54
CA THR A 239 -14.05 9.67 18.41
C THR A 239 -13.00 8.59 18.64
N PRO A 240 -13.18 7.73 19.66
CA PRO A 240 -12.16 6.76 20.02
C PRO A 240 -12.12 5.61 19.02
N ILE A 241 -10.99 4.95 18.98
CA ILE A 241 -10.80 3.66 18.33
C ILE A 241 -10.65 2.62 19.42
N VAL A 242 -11.40 1.52 19.33
CA VAL A 242 -11.48 0.55 20.42
C VAL A 242 -10.72 -0.70 20.06
N VAL A 243 -9.80 -1.10 20.92
CA VAL A 243 -9.20 -2.43 20.88
C VAL A 243 -10.05 -3.36 21.72
N LEU A 244 -10.55 -4.42 21.08
CA LEU A 244 -11.36 -5.46 21.69
C LEU A 244 -10.48 -6.68 21.95
N GLY A 245 -10.68 -7.32 23.10
CA GLY A 245 -9.90 -8.48 23.50
C GLY A 245 -10.75 -9.52 24.22
N HIS A 246 -10.36 -10.79 24.10
CA HIS A 246 -10.92 -11.86 24.91
C HIS A 246 -9.81 -12.87 25.23
N GLY A 247 -9.56 -13.10 26.51
CA GLY A 247 -8.45 -13.92 26.99
C GLY A 247 -8.78 -14.68 28.26
N LYS A 248 -7.75 -15.29 28.86
CA LYS A 248 -7.86 -16.04 30.13
C LYS A 248 -6.79 -15.60 31.12
N CYS A 249 -7.19 -15.46 32.38
CA CYS A 249 -6.31 -15.15 33.50
C CYS A 249 -6.41 -16.24 34.56
N ASN A 250 -5.27 -16.57 35.17
CA ASN A 250 -5.20 -17.40 36.36
C ASN A 250 -5.12 -16.49 37.59
N LEU A 251 -6.18 -16.50 38.40
CA LEU A 251 -6.30 -15.70 39.61
C LEU A 251 -5.94 -16.56 40.82
N THR A 252 -5.16 -15.98 41.73
CA THR A 252 -4.96 -16.47 43.09
C THR A 252 -5.69 -15.53 44.03
N LEU A 253 -6.72 -16.03 44.70
CA LEU A 253 -7.64 -15.21 45.50
C LEU A 253 -7.92 -15.78 46.88
N LEU A 254 -8.36 -14.90 47.77
CA LEU A 254 -8.86 -15.19 49.11
C LEU A 254 -10.24 -14.55 49.27
N TYR A 255 -11.14 -15.21 49.96
CA TYR A 255 -12.45 -14.65 50.30
C TYR A 255 -12.64 -14.59 51.81
N ASP A 256 -13.00 -13.41 52.31
CA ASP A 256 -13.38 -13.20 53.70
C ASP A 256 -14.91 -13.08 53.81
N ASP A 257 -15.51 -14.09 54.45
CA ASP A 257 -16.97 -14.19 54.64
C ASP A 257 -17.49 -13.12 55.62
N ALA A 258 -16.68 -12.72 56.60
CA ALA A 258 -17.08 -11.73 57.60
C ALA A 258 -17.28 -10.33 57.00
N THR A 259 -16.49 -9.99 55.96
CA THR A 259 -16.54 -8.69 55.30
C THR A 259 -17.19 -8.76 53.91
N SER A 260 -17.48 -9.95 53.39
CA SER A 260 -17.93 -10.18 52.01
C SER A 260 -16.96 -9.61 50.96
N VAL A 261 -15.66 -9.64 51.26
CA VAL A 261 -14.61 -9.11 50.39
C VAL A 261 -13.78 -10.24 49.80
N MET A 262 -13.61 -10.21 48.48
CA MET A 262 -12.66 -11.04 47.77
C MET A 262 -11.39 -10.25 47.47
N LYS A 263 -10.24 -10.80 47.85
CA LYS A 263 -8.92 -10.25 47.53
C LYS A 263 -8.26 -11.09 46.46
N VAL A 264 -8.02 -10.52 45.28
CA VAL A 264 -7.18 -11.11 44.24
C VAL A 264 -5.74 -10.74 44.55
N GLN A 265 -4.97 -11.70 45.06
CA GLN A 265 -3.58 -11.49 45.47
C GLN A 265 -2.61 -11.48 44.29
N LYS A 266 -2.88 -12.32 43.29
CA LYS A 266 -2.06 -12.43 42.08
C LYS A 266 -2.95 -12.75 40.90
N SER A 267 -2.71 -12.10 39.78
CA SER A 267 -3.39 -12.38 38.52
C SER A 267 -2.37 -12.48 37.40
N ALA A 268 -2.27 -13.65 36.78
CA ALA A 268 -1.28 -13.91 35.75
C ALA A 268 -1.92 -14.47 34.48
N ASN A 269 -1.30 -14.20 33.34
CA ASN A 269 -1.70 -14.79 32.07
C ASN A 269 -1.49 -16.30 32.09
N VAL A 270 -2.43 -17.03 31.48
CA VAL A 270 -2.25 -18.47 31.23
C VAL A 270 -1.33 -18.63 30.02
N ASP A 271 -0.20 -19.33 30.21
CA ASP A 271 0.80 -19.51 29.15
C ASP A 271 0.20 -20.18 27.91
N LYS A 272 0.47 -19.60 26.73
CA LYS A 272 -0.05 -20.03 25.42
C LYS A 272 -1.57 -20.16 25.37
N SER A 273 -2.28 -19.42 26.21
CA SER A 273 -3.73 -19.32 26.08
C SER A 273 -4.10 -18.46 24.89
N MET A 274 -5.13 -18.89 24.17
CA MET A 274 -5.64 -18.17 23.01
C MET A 274 -6.25 -16.83 23.45
N TYR A 275 -5.69 -15.74 22.93
CA TYR A 275 -6.20 -14.38 23.03
C TYR A 275 -6.79 -13.95 21.70
N LYS A 276 -8.09 -13.65 21.67
CA LYS A 276 -8.79 -13.15 20.48
C LYS A 276 -8.71 -11.63 20.47
N LEU A 277 -8.27 -11.06 19.34
CA LEU A 277 -8.18 -9.62 19.12
C LEU A 277 -9.29 -9.16 18.18
N GLY A 278 -9.81 -7.97 18.42
CA GLY A 278 -10.70 -7.27 17.50
C GLY A 278 -10.54 -5.77 17.58
N PHE A 279 -11.18 -5.06 16.65
CA PHE A 279 -11.21 -3.61 16.60
C PHE A 279 -12.61 -3.09 16.39
N MET A 280 -12.88 -1.93 16.96
CA MET A 280 -14.01 -1.09 16.61
C MET A 280 -13.45 0.16 15.92
N LEU A 281 -13.75 0.28 14.63
CA LEU A 281 -13.16 1.29 13.74
C LEU A 281 -14.27 2.22 13.24
N PRO A 282 -14.12 3.55 13.33
CA PRO A 282 -15.16 4.48 12.91
C PRO A 282 -15.40 4.36 11.40
N GLN A 283 -16.66 4.23 11.02
CA GLN A 283 -17.09 4.30 9.62
C GLN A 283 -16.98 5.76 9.17
N SER A 284 -16.26 5.98 8.07
CA SER A 284 -16.15 7.29 7.46
C SER A 284 -16.55 7.25 5.99
N LYS A 285 -17.09 8.36 5.49
CA LYS A 285 -17.36 8.52 4.05
C LYS A 285 -16.08 8.33 3.22
N PHE A 286 -14.91 8.65 3.81
CA PHE A 286 -13.60 8.41 3.19
C PHE A 286 -13.29 6.92 3.05
N SER A 287 -13.53 6.10 4.09
CA SER A 287 -13.35 4.64 4.01
C SER A 287 -14.26 4.00 2.95
N THR A 288 -15.51 4.45 2.86
CA THR A 288 -16.44 4.00 1.81
C THR A 288 -15.96 4.42 0.42
N ALA A 289 -15.54 5.68 0.23
CA ALA A 289 -15.00 6.17 -1.03
C ALA A 289 -13.72 5.41 -1.43
N SER A 290 -12.85 5.07 -0.48
CA SER A 290 -11.65 4.24 -0.71
C SER A 290 -12.01 2.91 -1.37
N ASN A 291 -13.01 2.20 -0.84
CA ASN A 291 -13.45 0.92 -1.40
C ASN A 291 -13.97 1.04 -2.84
N TYR A 292 -14.75 2.08 -3.14
CA TYR A 292 -15.21 2.33 -4.52
C TYR A 292 -14.04 2.65 -5.46
N LEU A 293 -13.10 3.50 -5.04
CA LEU A 293 -11.92 3.83 -5.85
C LEU A 293 -11.06 2.60 -6.13
N LYS A 294 -10.85 1.71 -5.14
CA LYS A 294 -10.15 0.42 -5.34
C LYS A 294 -10.89 -0.44 -6.37
N ALA A 295 -12.20 -0.59 -6.23
CA ALA A 295 -12.99 -1.41 -7.14
C ALA A 295 -12.93 -0.89 -8.59
N ILE A 296 -13.06 0.44 -8.78
CA ILE A 296 -12.94 1.09 -10.09
C ILE A 296 -11.52 0.90 -10.66
N ALA A 297 -10.48 1.08 -9.84
CA ALA A 297 -9.10 0.88 -10.28
C ALA A 297 -8.86 -0.56 -10.74
N ILE A 298 -9.32 -1.56 -9.98
CA ILE A 298 -9.18 -2.98 -10.34
C ILE A 298 -9.94 -3.30 -11.63
N ALA A 299 -11.19 -2.84 -11.78
CA ALA A 299 -11.96 -3.02 -12.99
C ALA A 299 -11.29 -2.37 -14.22
N PHE A 300 -10.76 -1.15 -14.04
CA PHE A 300 -9.99 -0.43 -15.06
C PHE A 300 -8.72 -1.20 -15.46
N ALA A 301 -7.97 -1.72 -14.50
CA ALA A 301 -6.77 -2.50 -14.77
C ALA A 301 -7.06 -3.80 -15.53
N ILE A 302 -8.09 -4.55 -15.12
CA ILE A 302 -8.48 -5.79 -15.79
C ILE A 302 -8.99 -5.48 -17.20
N GLY A 303 -9.90 -4.51 -17.36
CA GLY A 303 -10.48 -4.14 -18.64
C GLY A 303 -9.43 -3.65 -19.64
N GLY A 304 -8.63 -2.65 -19.25
CA GLY A 304 -7.57 -2.11 -20.10
C GLY A 304 -6.48 -3.13 -20.43
N TYR A 305 -6.10 -3.99 -19.46
CA TYR A 305 -5.13 -5.04 -19.74
C TYR A 305 -5.68 -6.09 -20.71
N LEU A 306 -6.93 -6.55 -20.54
CA LEU A 306 -7.57 -7.48 -21.47
C LEU A 306 -7.66 -6.87 -22.88
N GLY A 307 -7.96 -5.57 -22.99
CA GLY A 307 -7.90 -4.82 -24.25
C GLY A 307 -6.50 -4.87 -24.88
N SER A 308 -5.45 -4.71 -24.08
CA SER A 308 -4.06 -4.77 -24.55
C SER A 308 -3.59 -6.16 -25.02
N ARG A 309 -4.32 -7.24 -24.67
CA ARG A 309 -3.99 -8.61 -25.14
C ARG A 309 -4.27 -8.80 -26.62
N LYS A 310 -5.09 -7.93 -27.21
CA LYS A 310 -5.32 -7.87 -28.66
C LYS A 310 -4.52 -6.72 -29.26
N THR A 311 -4.21 -6.83 -30.55
CA THR A 311 -3.51 -5.77 -31.26
C THR A 311 -4.43 -4.58 -31.43
N VAL A 312 -4.10 -3.45 -30.80
CA VAL A 312 -4.85 -2.20 -30.94
C VAL A 312 -4.60 -1.63 -32.33
N GLN A 313 -5.62 -1.04 -32.95
CA GLN A 313 -5.48 -0.36 -34.24
C GLN A 313 -4.60 0.88 -34.07
N TRP A 314 -3.77 1.16 -35.09
CA TRP A 314 -3.02 2.41 -35.11
C TRP A 314 -3.98 3.54 -35.36
N ASP A 315 -3.96 4.52 -34.45
CA ASP A 315 -4.87 5.65 -34.46
C ASP A 315 -4.10 6.92 -34.84
N ASP A 316 -4.58 7.60 -35.88
CA ASP A 316 -4.12 8.93 -36.25
C ASP A 316 -5.14 9.93 -35.72
N VAL A 317 -4.64 11.03 -35.16
CA VAL A 317 -5.51 12.05 -34.59
C VAL A 317 -6.05 12.91 -35.71
N ASP A 318 -7.36 12.84 -35.90
CA ASP A 318 -8.05 13.77 -36.78
C ASP A 318 -8.18 15.12 -36.07
N LEU A 319 -7.33 16.08 -36.44
CA LEU A 319 -7.36 17.45 -35.92
C LEU A 319 -8.69 18.17 -36.20
N SER A 320 -9.56 17.62 -37.05
CA SER A 320 -10.88 18.17 -37.37
C SER A 320 -11.99 17.71 -36.42
N VAL A 321 -11.75 16.71 -35.55
CA VAL A 321 -12.76 16.14 -34.66
C VAL A 321 -12.32 16.24 -33.20
N THR A 322 -13.08 16.96 -32.38
CA THR A 322 -12.83 17.03 -30.93
C THR A 322 -13.41 15.80 -30.24
N ASP A 323 -12.55 14.92 -29.75
CA ASP A 323 -12.97 13.75 -28.99
C ASP A 323 -13.61 14.13 -27.64
N SER A 324 -14.76 13.52 -27.35
CA SER A 324 -15.42 13.66 -26.06
C SER A 324 -14.61 12.98 -24.93
N ILE A 325 -14.78 13.44 -23.69
CA ILE A 325 -14.14 12.79 -22.52
C ILE A 325 -14.57 11.31 -22.40
N PHE A 326 -15.82 11.01 -22.75
CA PHE A 326 -16.36 9.66 -22.73
C PHE A 326 -15.75 8.77 -23.82
N SER A 327 -15.56 9.27 -25.04
CA SER A 327 -14.90 8.52 -26.13
C SER A 327 -13.45 8.21 -25.78
N LYS A 328 -12.72 9.13 -25.13
CA LYS A 328 -11.36 8.88 -24.62
C LYS A 328 -11.33 7.81 -23.54
N LEU A 329 -12.24 7.87 -22.57
CA LEU A 329 -12.32 6.85 -21.51
C LEU A 329 -12.66 5.48 -22.10
N LEU A 330 -13.62 5.42 -23.03
CA LEU A 330 -13.98 4.19 -23.72
C LEU A 330 -12.81 3.64 -24.55
N GLY A 331 -12.07 4.51 -25.24
CA GLY A 331 -10.86 4.15 -25.98
C GLY A 331 -9.72 3.64 -25.09
N THR A 332 -9.70 4.05 -23.82
CA THR A 332 -8.72 3.60 -22.81
C THR A 332 -9.04 2.20 -22.26
N ILE A 333 -10.31 1.80 -22.22
CA ILE A 333 -10.71 0.48 -21.68
C ILE A 333 -10.96 -0.53 -22.81
N SER A 334 -11.57 -0.08 -23.90
CA SER A 334 -12.02 -0.89 -25.03
C SER A 334 -11.61 -0.23 -26.36
N PRO A 335 -10.31 -0.24 -26.69
CA PRO A 335 -9.84 0.30 -27.96
C PRO A 335 -10.37 -0.50 -29.15
N LYS A 336 -10.34 0.10 -30.34
CA LYS A 336 -10.52 -0.66 -31.60
C LYS A 336 -9.34 -1.62 -31.76
N TYR A 337 -9.62 -2.89 -32.01
CA TYR A 337 -8.58 -3.92 -32.08
C TYR A 337 -8.72 -4.82 -33.30
N PHE A 338 -7.60 -5.40 -33.71
CA PHE A 338 -7.57 -6.57 -34.57
C PHE A 338 -7.50 -7.84 -33.70
N PRO A 339 -8.13 -8.96 -34.10
CA PRO A 339 -8.24 -10.17 -33.29
C PRO A 339 -6.92 -10.95 -33.13
N TYR A 340 -5.77 -10.33 -33.43
CA TYR A 340 -4.43 -10.89 -33.25
C TYR A 340 -3.90 -10.64 -31.84
N PRO A 341 -3.10 -11.56 -31.28
CA PRO A 341 -2.49 -11.36 -29.96
C PRO A 341 -1.46 -10.23 -29.99
N SER A 342 -1.46 -9.41 -28.94
CA SER A 342 -0.39 -8.47 -28.63
C SER A 342 0.27 -8.86 -27.30
N LEU A 343 1.60 -8.95 -27.31
CA LEU A 343 2.44 -9.25 -26.15
C LEU A 343 3.27 -8.02 -25.76
N ALA A 344 2.72 -6.82 -25.99
CA ALA A 344 3.44 -5.57 -25.79
C ALA A 344 3.70 -5.25 -24.32
N LEU A 345 2.79 -5.64 -23.43
CA LEU A 345 2.76 -5.25 -22.02
C LEU A 345 2.47 -6.46 -21.13
N SER A 346 3.20 -6.57 -20.03
CA SER A 346 2.84 -7.43 -18.90
C SER A 346 1.86 -6.69 -17.96
N PHE A 347 1.14 -7.43 -17.12
CA PHE A 347 0.06 -6.86 -16.29
C PHE A 347 0.57 -5.87 -15.23
N ASP A 348 1.64 -6.24 -14.55
CA ASP A 348 2.38 -5.42 -13.60
C ASP A 348 2.85 -4.10 -14.24
N MET A 349 3.47 -4.20 -15.41
CA MET A 349 3.99 -3.05 -16.14
C MET A 349 2.88 -2.10 -16.61
N PHE A 350 1.74 -2.66 -17.03
CA PHE A 350 0.53 -1.89 -17.34
C PHE A 350 0.06 -1.11 -16.10
N CYS A 351 -0.04 -1.78 -14.95
CA CYS A 351 -0.53 -1.18 -13.71
C CYS A 351 0.40 -0.06 -13.20
N TYR A 352 1.70 -0.31 -13.07
CA TYR A 352 2.65 0.68 -12.54
C TYR A 352 2.82 1.90 -13.44
N ASN A 353 2.68 1.72 -14.76
CA ASN A 353 2.78 2.84 -15.68
C ASN A 353 1.46 3.58 -15.90
N SER A 354 0.29 2.97 -15.74
CA SER A 354 -0.97 3.69 -16.01
C SER A 354 -1.24 4.79 -14.98
N ASP A 355 -1.35 6.04 -15.44
CA ASP A 355 -1.54 7.21 -14.57
C ASP A 355 -2.84 7.15 -13.80
N LEU A 356 -3.95 6.84 -14.48
CA LEU A 356 -5.27 6.77 -13.86
C LEU A 356 -5.34 5.65 -12.81
N PHE A 357 -4.77 4.48 -13.12
CA PHE A 357 -4.74 3.37 -12.18
C PHE A 357 -3.96 3.71 -10.91
N VAL A 358 -2.72 4.19 -11.06
CA VAL A 358 -1.88 4.56 -9.91
C VAL A 358 -2.53 5.66 -9.10
N LEU A 359 -3.13 6.67 -9.74
CA LEU A 359 -3.85 7.75 -9.06
C LEU A 359 -5.04 7.24 -8.24
N LEU A 360 -5.92 6.45 -8.85
CA LEU A 360 -7.11 5.92 -8.16
C LEU A 360 -6.72 5.02 -6.99
N PHE A 361 -5.74 4.15 -7.18
CA PHE A 361 -5.29 3.24 -6.13
C PHE A 361 -4.57 3.99 -5.01
N ALA A 362 -3.66 4.91 -5.31
CA ALA A 362 -3.00 5.74 -4.31
C ALA A 362 -3.99 6.63 -3.54
N ALA A 363 -4.96 7.24 -4.23
CA ALA A 363 -6.02 8.02 -3.58
C ALA A 363 -6.85 7.15 -2.62
N SER A 364 -7.18 5.91 -3.02
CA SER A 364 -7.87 4.98 -2.12
C SER A 364 -7.06 4.68 -0.85
N VAL A 365 -5.74 4.52 -0.97
CA VAL A 365 -4.85 4.27 0.18
C VAL A 365 -4.82 5.47 1.12
N ILE A 366 -4.74 6.69 0.58
CA ILE A 366 -4.76 7.93 1.38
C ILE A 366 -6.09 8.06 2.15
N LEU A 367 -7.22 7.77 1.50
CA LEU A 367 -8.54 7.87 2.12
C LEU A 367 -8.78 6.84 3.24
N ASP A 368 -8.10 5.70 3.22
CA ASP A 368 -8.18 4.66 4.27
C ASP A 368 -6.96 4.66 5.21
N MET A 369 -6.11 5.69 5.16
CA MET A 369 -4.84 5.74 5.89
C MET A 369 -5.03 5.66 7.41
N ALA A 370 -6.07 6.30 7.95
CA ALA A 370 -6.33 6.31 9.39
C ALA A 370 -6.63 4.90 9.93
N THR A 371 -7.53 4.17 9.27
CA THR A 371 -7.90 2.79 9.62
C THR A 371 -6.74 1.84 9.42
N TRP A 372 -6.03 1.99 8.30
CA TRP A 372 -4.83 1.22 7.98
C TRP A 372 -3.77 1.32 9.08
N TYR A 373 -3.48 2.53 9.56
CA TYR A 373 -2.44 2.78 10.55
C TYR A 373 -2.75 2.09 11.89
N VAL A 374 -4.00 2.16 12.32
CA VAL A 374 -4.45 1.50 13.55
C VAL A 374 -4.27 -0.01 13.43
N ALA A 375 -4.77 -0.58 12.34
CA ALA A 375 -4.77 -2.02 12.14
C ALA A 375 -3.33 -2.55 12.06
N ILE A 376 -2.47 -1.92 11.23
CA ILE A 376 -1.10 -2.39 11.01
C ILE A 376 -0.30 -2.41 12.31
N ARG A 377 -0.47 -1.40 13.15
CA ARG A 377 0.23 -1.27 14.43
C ARG A 377 -0.20 -2.34 15.44
N ASN A 378 -1.51 -2.47 15.66
CA ASN A 378 -2.00 -3.43 16.66
C ASN A 378 -1.80 -4.87 16.20
N LEU A 379 -2.01 -5.18 14.92
CA LEU A 379 -1.71 -6.51 14.37
C LEU A 379 -0.22 -6.85 14.51
N GLN A 380 0.68 -5.91 14.20
CA GLN A 380 2.13 -6.11 14.35
C GLN A 380 2.53 -6.37 15.80
N TYR A 381 1.97 -5.62 16.76
CA TYR A 381 2.30 -5.79 18.18
C TYR A 381 1.98 -7.20 18.68
N TYR A 382 0.78 -7.73 18.43
CA TYR A 382 0.44 -9.08 18.89
C TYR A 382 1.12 -10.18 18.05
N ASN A 383 1.31 -9.94 16.75
CA ASN A 383 1.95 -10.89 15.86
C ASN A 383 3.48 -11.00 16.09
N SER A 384 4.14 -9.97 16.62
CA SER A 384 5.55 -10.07 17.01
C SER A 384 5.74 -10.93 18.27
N LEU A 385 4.75 -10.93 19.17
CA LEU A 385 4.74 -11.75 20.39
C LEU A 385 4.40 -13.21 20.10
N ALA A 386 3.41 -13.45 19.22
CA ALA A 386 2.98 -14.79 18.82
C ALA A 386 2.72 -14.81 17.30
N PRO A 387 3.75 -15.10 16.48
CA PRO A 387 3.64 -15.05 15.03
C PRO A 387 2.62 -16.04 14.47
N GLN A 388 1.66 -15.50 13.71
CA GLN A 388 0.66 -16.26 12.97
C GLN A 388 0.83 -16.01 11.47
N PHE A 389 0.88 -17.07 10.69
CA PHE A 389 1.12 -16.96 9.24
C PHE A 389 0.06 -16.12 8.54
N GLY A 390 -1.23 -16.37 8.83
CA GLY A 390 -2.34 -15.64 8.21
C GLY A 390 -2.32 -14.13 8.50
N VAL A 391 -2.03 -13.75 9.75
CA VAL A 391 -1.90 -12.34 10.15
C VAL A 391 -0.67 -11.69 9.53
N SER A 392 0.45 -12.41 9.49
CA SER A 392 1.69 -11.92 8.83
C SER A 392 1.44 -11.62 7.34
N LEU A 393 0.69 -12.50 6.67
CA LEU A 393 0.31 -12.30 5.27
C LEU A 393 -0.62 -11.08 5.09
N GLN A 394 -1.57 -10.87 6.00
CA GLN A 394 -2.41 -9.66 6.02
C GLN A 394 -1.57 -8.39 6.24
N LEU A 395 -0.58 -8.42 7.14
CA LEU A 395 0.36 -7.31 7.37
C LEU A 395 1.17 -6.99 6.11
N TYR A 396 1.68 -8.01 5.41
CA TYR A 396 2.37 -7.80 4.13
C TYR A 396 1.44 -7.19 3.07
N ALA A 397 0.19 -7.65 3.01
CA ALA A 397 -0.83 -7.07 2.14
C ALA A 397 -1.20 -5.62 2.52
N LEU A 398 -1.22 -5.26 3.81
CA LEU A 398 -1.41 -3.87 4.25
C LEU A 398 -0.21 -3.01 3.86
N SER A 399 1.01 -3.52 3.99
CA SER A 399 2.24 -2.78 3.65
C SER A 399 2.38 -2.53 2.15
N ILE A 400 1.90 -3.43 1.29
CA ILE A 400 1.97 -3.25 -0.17
C ILE A 400 1.17 -2.04 -0.66
N ARG A 401 0.21 -1.53 0.13
CA ARG A 401 -0.54 -0.31 -0.19
C ARG A 401 0.38 0.89 -0.42
N LEU A 402 1.47 0.98 0.34
CA LEU A 402 2.44 2.07 0.26
C LEU A 402 3.23 2.05 -1.06
N LEU A 403 3.27 0.92 -1.77
CA LEU A 403 3.90 0.82 -3.08
C LEU A 403 3.23 1.77 -4.09
N TRP A 404 1.90 1.92 -4.02
CA TRP A 404 1.15 2.80 -4.90
C TRP A 404 1.45 4.28 -4.63
N LEU A 405 1.72 4.63 -3.36
CA LEU A 405 2.19 5.97 -3.00
C LEU A 405 3.58 6.25 -3.55
N ASN A 406 4.49 5.27 -3.52
CA ASN A 406 5.81 5.37 -4.15
C ASN A 406 5.71 5.56 -5.67
N CYS A 407 4.83 4.80 -6.33
CA CYS A 407 4.59 4.94 -7.77
C CYS A 407 4.00 6.30 -8.11
N LEU A 408 3.01 6.77 -7.32
CA LEU A 408 2.42 8.10 -7.49
C LEU A 408 3.47 9.20 -7.28
N PHE A 409 4.33 9.06 -6.26
CA PHE A 409 5.39 10.02 -5.97
C PHE A 409 6.35 10.17 -7.16
N LEU A 410 6.83 9.08 -7.76
CA LEU A 410 7.66 9.16 -8.98
C LEU A 410 6.94 9.85 -10.13
N LYS A 411 5.66 9.53 -10.37
CA LYS A 411 4.87 10.17 -11.43
C LYS A 411 4.70 11.66 -11.19
N MET A 412 4.45 12.06 -9.95
CA MET A 412 4.34 13.47 -9.55
C MET A 412 5.68 14.20 -9.70
N LEU A 413 6.81 13.55 -9.42
CA LEU A 413 8.15 14.11 -9.70
C LEU A 413 8.36 14.32 -11.20
N LYS A 414 8.00 13.36 -12.05
CA LYS A 414 8.07 13.55 -13.52
C LYS A 414 7.16 14.67 -14.00
N LEU A 415 5.93 14.72 -13.50
CA LEU A 415 4.98 15.77 -13.87
C LEU A 415 5.46 17.15 -13.41
N GLY A 416 5.85 17.30 -12.15
CA GLY A 416 6.38 18.55 -11.61
C GLY A 416 7.63 18.99 -12.35
N TRP A 417 8.53 18.05 -12.65
CA TRP A 417 9.73 18.35 -13.42
C TRP A 417 9.42 18.71 -14.88
N SER A 418 8.39 18.14 -15.51
CA SER A 418 7.97 18.54 -16.86
C SER A 418 7.52 20.01 -16.94
N VAL A 419 6.99 20.56 -15.84
CA VAL A 419 6.57 21.96 -15.74
C VAL A 419 7.74 22.89 -15.40
N LEU A 420 8.67 22.43 -14.57
CA LEU A 420 9.81 23.24 -14.10
C LEU A 420 11.03 23.18 -15.03
N SER A 421 11.16 22.12 -15.82
CA SER A 421 12.31 21.87 -16.69
C SER A 421 12.34 22.84 -17.86
N THR A 422 13.52 23.39 -18.15
CA THR A 422 13.79 24.22 -19.33
C THR A 422 14.15 23.41 -20.58
N ALA A 423 14.10 22.08 -20.48
CA ALA A 423 14.39 21.18 -21.60
C ALA A 423 13.48 21.47 -22.79
N SER A 424 14.09 21.79 -23.93
CA SER A 424 13.36 22.09 -25.17
C SER A 424 13.22 20.86 -26.06
N TYR A 425 13.94 19.78 -25.74
CA TYR A 425 13.96 18.57 -26.54
C TYR A 425 13.92 17.29 -25.69
N SER A 426 13.35 16.24 -26.27
CA SER A 426 13.37 14.89 -25.73
C SER A 426 14.83 14.38 -25.55
N GLY A 427 15.17 13.90 -24.35
CA GLY A 427 16.51 13.40 -24.00
C GLY A 427 17.50 14.42 -23.41
N GLU A 428 17.12 15.69 -23.30
CA GLU A 428 18.02 16.74 -22.75
C GLU A 428 18.11 16.71 -21.22
N SER A 429 17.02 16.33 -20.55
CA SER A 429 16.90 16.45 -19.10
C SER A 429 17.36 15.20 -18.35
N ARG A 430 18.54 15.26 -17.72
CA ARG A 430 19.07 14.15 -16.91
C ARG A 430 18.18 13.80 -15.72
N VAL A 431 17.59 14.82 -15.08
CA VAL A 431 16.69 14.66 -13.92
C VAL A 431 15.41 13.93 -14.32
N MET A 432 14.84 14.23 -15.49
CA MET A 432 13.68 13.49 -16.01
C MET A 432 14.01 12.02 -16.22
N GLY A 433 15.22 11.72 -16.72
CA GLY A 433 15.71 10.36 -16.87
C GLY A 433 15.81 9.61 -15.54
N TYR A 434 16.28 10.29 -14.48
CA TYR A 434 16.48 9.74 -13.14
C TYR A 434 15.18 9.24 -12.46
N PHE A 435 14.02 9.79 -12.80
CA PHE A 435 12.72 9.39 -12.25
C PHE A 435 12.10 8.16 -12.93
N ASN A 436 12.93 7.28 -13.51
CA ASN A 436 12.49 6.04 -14.11
C ASN A 436 13.24 4.85 -13.50
N LEU A 437 12.61 3.69 -13.55
CA LEU A 437 13.19 2.41 -13.20
C LEU A 437 13.30 1.57 -14.46
N SER A 438 14.45 0.97 -14.68
CA SER A 438 14.67 0.20 -15.90
C SER A 438 13.95 -1.15 -15.88
N SER A 439 13.48 -1.62 -14.71
CA SER A 439 12.64 -2.83 -14.60
C SER A 439 11.71 -2.82 -13.40
N VAL A 440 10.59 -3.56 -13.50
CA VAL A 440 9.65 -3.84 -12.40
C VAL A 440 10.35 -4.51 -11.21
N SER A 441 11.47 -5.22 -11.44
CA SER A 441 12.27 -5.82 -10.36
C SER A 441 12.64 -4.82 -9.25
N PHE A 442 12.91 -3.56 -9.62
CA PHE A 442 13.25 -2.50 -8.67
C PHE A 442 12.02 -1.99 -7.91
N VAL A 443 10.84 -2.05 -8.53
CA VAL A 443 9.56 -1.80 -7.86
C VAL A 443 9.33 -2.87 -6.78
N TYR A 444 9.60 -4.15 -7.09
CA TYR A 444 9.50 -5.23 -6.12
C TYR A 444 10.52 -5.11 -5.00
N LEU A 445 11.75 -4.67 -5.29
CA LEU A 445 12.75 -4.37 -4.26
C LEU A 445 12.26 -3.26 -3.32
N SER A 446 11.66 -2.18 -3.87
CA SER A 446 11.04 -1.12 -3.06
C SER A 446 9.90 -1.67 -2.20
N ALA A 447 9.06 -2.55 -2.74
CA ALA A 447 7.99 -3.22 -2.00
C ALA A 447 8.51 -4.08 -0.84
N ALA A 448 9.61 -4.81 -1.05
CA ALA A 448 10.23 -5.61 0.01
C ALA A 448 10.70 -4.75 1.19
N LEU A 449 11.20 -3.54 0.93
CA LEU A 449 11.56 -2.59 1.99
C LEU A 449 10.33 -2.04 2.73
N LEU A 450 9.20 -1.85 2.03
CA LEU A 450 7.95 -1.37 2.63
C LEU A 450 7.34 -2.36 3.63
N VAL A 451 7.67 -3.65 3.54
CA VAL A 451 7.24 -4.67 4.52
C VAL A 451 7.73 -4.35 5.94
N PHE A 452 8.80 -3.58 6.10
CA PHE A 452 9.34 -3.21 7.41
C PHE A 452 8.68 -1.96 8.02
N VAL A 453 7.77 -1.30 7.31
CA VAL A 453 7.05 -0.11 7.82
C VAL A 453 6.32 -0.34 9.15
N PRO A 454 5.65 -1.49 9.39
CA PRO A 454 5.02 -1.75 10.70
C PRO A 454 6.03 -1.74 11.85
N SER A 455 7.22 -2.30 11.64
CA SER A 455 8.29 -2.29 12.65
C SER A 455 8.90 -0.89 12.82
N PHE A 456 9.01 -0.14 11.73
CA PHE A 456 9.45 1.26 11.77
C PHE A 456 8.48 2.15 12.56
N VAL A 457 7.17 1.91 12.46
CA VAL A 457 6.14 2.59 13.25
C VAL A 457 6.32 2.34 14.74
N GLU A 458 6.55 1.09 15.14
CA GLU A 458 6.80 0.76 16.55
C GLU A 458 8.12 1.36 17.04
N TYR A 459 9.16 1.39 16.18
CA TYR A 459 10.42 2.06 16.50
C TYR A 459 10.23 3.57 16.73
N ASN A 460 9.40 4.24 15.91
CA ASN A 460 9.15 5.69 16.05
C ASN A 460 8.58 6.08 17.41
N ASN A 461 7.76 5.22 18.01
CA ASN A 461 7.11 5.46 19.29
C ASN A 461 7.70 4.58 20.41
N SER A 462 8.91 4.05 20.22
CA SER A 462 9.53 3.11 21.16
C SER A 462 9.86 3.75 22.52
N VAL A 463 10.13 5.05 22.55
CA VAL A 463 10.36 5.82 23.77
C VAL A 463 9.02 6.39 24.26
N ASN A 464 8.29 5.56 25.01
CA ASN A 464 7.00 5.93 25.59
C ASN A 464 6.87 5.50 27.05
N ILE A 465 5.99 6.18 27.78
CA ILE A 465 5.59 5.83 29.14
C ILE A 465 4.09 6.10 29.32
N GLU A 466 3.42 5.29 30.11
CA GLU A 466 2.01 5.50 30.47
C GLU A 466 1.94 6.16 31.86
N LEU A 467 1.21 7.27 31.94
CA LEU A 467 0.87 7.94 33.20
C LEU A 467 -0.55 7.53 33.60
N ASP A 468 -0.66 6.79 34.70
CA ASP A 468 -1.93 6.26 35.20
C ASP A 468 -2.68 7.28 36.06
N PHE A 469 -4.01 7.21 36.02
CA PHE A 469 -4.89 8.05 36.84
C PHE A 469 -4.67 7.88 38.35
N GLY A 470 -4.19 6.70 38.79
CA GLY A 470 -3.86 6.46 40.18
C GLY A 470 -2.63 7.25 40.67
N THR A 471 -1.78 7.72 39.76
CA THR A 471 -0.57 8.50 40.08
C THR A 471 -0.87 9.99 40.09
N GLU A 472 -1.62 10.48 39.08
CA GLU A 472 -1.96 11.88 38.92
C GLU A 472 -3.33 12.01 38.23
N ILE A 473 -4.10 13.05 38.61
CA ILE A 473 -5.37 13.36 37.94
C ILE A 473 -5.09 13.74 36.49
N LEU A 474 -5.64 12.98 35.54
CA LEU A 474 -5.34 13.13 34.10
C LEU A 474 -6.14 14.23 33.41
N ASP A 475 -7.24 14.72 33.99
CA ASP A 475 -8.17 15.68 33.37
C ASP A 475 -7.50 16.99 32.88
N PRO A 476 -6.48 17.56 33.57
CA PRO A 476 -5.76 18.75 33.09
C PRO A 476 -4.85 18.49 31.90
N ILE A 477 -4.54 17.22 31.59
CA ILE A 477 -3.60 16.86 30.53
C ILE A 477 -4.35 16.83 29.20
N HIS A 478 -3.92 17.67 28.27
CA HIS A 478 -4.52 17.74 26.94
C HIS A 478 -3.65 17.02 25.91
N VAL A 479 -4.26 16.15 25.12
CA VAL A 479 -3.59 15.49 23.99
C VAL A 479 -3.91 16.29 22.74
N ASP A 480 -2.89 16.90 22.15
CA ASP A 480 -2.98 17.60 20.86
C ASP A 480 -3.05 16.59 19.71
N ALA A 481 -3.89 16.87 18.72
CA ALA A 481 -4.02 16.05 17.52
C ALA A 481 -2.72 16.01 16.68
N TYR A 482 -1.88 17.06 16.72
CA TYR A 482 -0.62 17.09 15.97
C TYR A 482 0.47 16.24 16.63
N ASP A 483 0.50 16.21 17.96
CA ASP A 483 1.43 15.38 18.75
C ASP A 483 0.92 13.95 18.98
N ALA A 484 -0.29 13.68 18.50
CA ALA A 484 -0.97 12.40 18.57
C ALA A 484 -0.08 11.23 18.13
N PHE A 485 -0.24 10.10 18.81
CA PHE A 485 0.56 8.88 18.63
C PHE A 485 0.68 8.42 17.17
N PHE A 486 -0.34 8.67 16.34
CA PHE A 486 -0.35 8.33 14.92
C PHE A 486 0.11 9.47 14.01
N ILE A 487 -0.39 10.70 14.21
CA ILE A 487 -0.08 11.84 13.33
C ILE A 487 1.40 12.18 13.38
N ARG A 488 2.03 12.10 14.56
CA ARG A 488 3.48 12.35 14.73
C ARG A 488 4.37 11.41 13.89
N CYS A 489 3.85 10.24 13.50
CA CYS A 489 4.61 9.27 12.71
C CYS A 489 4.49 9.53 11.20
N VAL A 490 3.47 10.28 10.76
CA VAL A 490 3.23 10.55 9.34
C VAL A 490 4.43 11.23 8.66
N PRO A 491 5.05 12.28 9.24
CA PRO A 491 6.27 12.86 8.67
C PRO A 491 7.40 11.84 8.53
N SER A 492 7.62 10.99 9.55
CA SER A 492 8.66 9.95 9.52
C SER A 492 8.43 8.95 8.38
N ILE A 493 7.18 8.52 8.16
CA ILE A 493 6.80 7.63 7.06
C ILE A 493 6.99 8.32 5.71
N ILE A 494 6.59 9.59 5.57
CA ILE A 494 6.78 10.34 4.31
C ILE A 494 8.26 10.37 3.94
N VAL A 495 9.14 10.70 4.88
CA VAL A 495 10.60 10.69 4.65
C VAL A 495 11.07 9.29 4.26
N LEU A 496 10.59 8.24 4.94
CA LEU A 496 10.94 6.85 4.61
C LEU A 496 10.51 6.47 3.19
N LEU A 497 9.31 6.86 2.74
CA LEU A 497 8.83 6.59 1.38
C LEU A 497 9.70 7.32 0.34
N ILE A 498 10.04 8.59 0.59
CA ILE A 498 10.91 9.37 -0.29
C ILE A 498 12.30 8.73 -0.37
N VAL A 499 12.91 8.40 0.77
CA VAL A 499 14.23 7.77 0.83
C VAL A 499 14.23 6.40 0.15
N ASN A 500 13.17 5.60 0.35
CA ASN A 500 13.00 4.31 -0.32
C ASN A 500 12.99 4.49 -1.85
N VAL A 501 12.13 5.35 -2.37
CA VAL A 501 12.03 5.58 -3.82
C VAL A 501 13.33 6.12 -4.41
N LEU A 502 13.87 7.20 -3.83
CA LEU A 502 15.09 7.84 -4.34
C LEU A 502 16.32 6.94 -4.20
N GLY A 503 16.38 6.15 -3.13
CA GLY A 503 17.42 5.14 -2.93
C GLY A 503 17.36 4.06 -4.01
N ILE A 504 16.17 3.55 -4.32
CA ILE A 504 15.96 2.52 -5.35
C ILE A 504 16.23 3.07 -6.76
N THR A 505 15.80 4.29 -7.09
CA THR A 505 16.15 4.92 -8.38
C THR A 505 17.64 5.17 -8.50
N THR A 506 18.30 5.63 -7.42
CA THR A 506 19.77 5.79 -7.40
C THR A 506 20.46 4.46 -7.64
N LEU A 507 20.04 3.41 -6.93
CA LEU A 507 20.56 2.06 -7.07
C LEU A 507 20.44 1.60 -8.53
N ASP A 508 19.26 1.77 -9.14
CA ASP A 508 19.03 1.41 -10.54
C ASP A 508 19.94 2.17 -11.52
N HIS A 509 20.01 3.50 -11.38
CA HIS A 509 20.79 4.34 -12.28
C HIS A 509 22.31 4.14 -12.14
N VAL A 510 22.80 3.84 -10.93
CA VAL A 510 24.22 3.56 -10.68
C VAL A 510 24.61 2.18 -11.23
N PHE A 511 23.86 1.13 -10.89
CA PHE A 511 24.19 -0.23 -11.35
C PHE A 511 23.97 -0.42 -12.85
N ARG A 512 22.96 0.25 -13.43
CA ARG A 512 22.61 0.14 -14.86
C ARG A 512 22.96 1.39 -15.67
N TYR A 513 23.97 2.16 -15.26
CA TYR A 513 24.33 3.42 -15.92
C TYR A 513 24.62 3.27 -17.42
N LYS A 514 25.33 2.21 -17.85
CA LYS A 514 25.62 1.94 -19.27
C LYS A 514 24.35 1.65 -20.06
N HIS A 515 23.42 0.92 -19.44
CA HIS A 515 22.15 0.59 -20.04
C HIS A 515 21.29 1.84 -20.24
N TRP A 516 21.21 2.72 -19.25
CA TRP A 516 20.52 4.01 -19.36
C TRP A 516 21.12 4.93 -20.43
N ALA A 517 22.46 5.05 -20.46
CA ALA A 517 23.15 5.82 -21.49
C ALA A 517 22.91 5.27 -22.90
N PHE A 518 22.75 3.95 -23.02
CA PHE A 518 22.42 3.29 -24.27
C PHE A 518 20.95 3.48 -24.67
N LEU A 519 20.00 3.32 -23.75
CA LEU A 519 18.57 3.55 -23.99
C LEU A 519 18.29 4.98 -24.47
N ALA A 520 18.98 5.98 -23.93
CA ALA A 520 18.79 7.38 -24.33
C ALA A 520 19.09 7.65 -25.83
N LYS A 521 19.78 6.73 -26.52
CA LYS A 521 20.05 6.83 -27.96
C LYS A 521 18.85 6.43 -28.84
N ASN A 522 17.90 5.67 -28.31
CA ASN A 522 16.76 5.20 -29.09
C ASN A 522 15.58 6.15 -29.01
N SER A 523 14.95 6.46 -30.14
CA SER A 523 13.83 7.42 -30.18
C SER A 523 12.63 6.96 -29.35
N LEU A 524 12.19 5.71 -29.46
CA LEU A 524 11.07 5.19 -28.63
C LEU A 524 11.42 5.23 -27.14
N ALA A 525 12.64 4.85 -26.78
CA ALA A 525 13.10 4.92 -25.40
C ALA A 525 13.15 6.36 -24.87
N ARG A 526 13.53 7.33 -25.71
CA ARG A 526 13.49 8.74 -25.29
C ARG A 526 12.06 9.23 -25.05
N GLN A 527 11.11 8.83 -25.89
CA GLN A 527 9.70 9.15 -25.68
C GLN A 527 9.17 8.55 -24.37
N ALA A 528 9.54 7.31 -24.05
CA ALA A 528 9.24 6.67 -22.77
C ALA A 528 9.84 7.43 -21.57
N ILE A 529 11.17 7.63 -21.59
CA ILE A 529 11.93 8.05 -20.42
C ILE A 529 11.78 9.55 -20.17
N PHE A 530 11.86 10.37 -21.21
CA PHE A 530 11.97 11.82 -21.10
C PHE A 530 10.68 12.57 -21.50
N ASN A 531 9.80 11.93 -22.29
CA ASN A 531 8.63 12.60 -22.86
C ASN A 531 7.28 11.97 -22.44
N SER A 532 7.27 11.25 -21.32
CA SER A 532 6.05 10.68 -20.77
C SER A 532 6.12 10.52 -19.25
N SER A 533 4.97 10.31 -18.63
CA SER A 533 4.81 9.93 -17.22
C SER A 533 5.14 8.46 -16.90
N SER A 534 5.65 7.68 -17.87
CA SER A 534 6.10 6.30 -17.62
C SER A 534 7.18 6.29 -16.53
N ILE A 535 7.14 5.30 -15.64
CA ILE A 535 8.11 5.15 -14.54
C ILE A 535 8.85 3.82 -14.59
N VAL A 536 8.39 2.84 -15.38
CA VAL A 536 9.06 1.55 -15.56
C VAL A 536 9.25 1.25 -17.04
N CYS A 537 10.44 0.82 -17.45
CA CYS A 537 10.84 0.74 -18.86
C CYS A 537 11.03 -0.69 -19.43
N ASP A 538 10.51 -1.76 -18.80
CA ASP A 538 10.71 -3.15 -19.26
C ASP A 538 10.24 -3.43 -20.70
N TYR A 539 9.22 -2.72 -21.18
CA TYR A 539 8.74 -2.81 -22.58
C TYR A 539 9.73 -2.29 -23.62
N LEU A 540 10.88 -1.75 -23.21
CA LEU A 540 11.98 -1.37 -24.11
C LEU A 540 13.01 -2.49 -24.28
N GLU A 541 12.76 -3.68 -23.70
CA GLU A 541 13.58 -4.86 -23.92
C GLU A 541 13.62 -5.23 -25.42
N GLY A 542 14.85 -5.44 -25.92
CA GLY A 542 15.14 -5.73 -27.32
C GLY A 542 15.87 -4.62 -28.09
N ILE A 543 16.16 -3.47 -27.46
CA ILE A 543 17.06 -2.47 -28.07
C ILE A 543 18.49 -3.02 -28.08
N ALA A 544 19.07 -3.13 -29.27
CA ALA A 544 20.41 -3.66 -29.51
C ALA A 544 21.28 -2.62 -30.23
N PRO A 545 22.62 -2.68 -30.12
CA PRO A 545 23.49 -1.77 -30.85
C PRO A 545 23.30 -1.94 -32.36
N ASP A 546 23.23 -0.83 -33.09
CA ASP A 546 23.08 -0.81 -34.54
C ASP A 546 24.41 -1.21 -35.20
N SER A 547 24.42 -2.36 -35.89
CA SER A 547 25.59 -2.89 -36.60
C SER A 547 26.01 -2.01 -37.78
N ASP A 548 25.08 -1.26 -38.37
CA ASP A 548 25.33 -0.53 -39.62
C ASP A 548 25.99 0.84 -39.38
N VAL A 549 25.89 1.36 -38.15
CA VAL A 549 26.37 2.71 -37.78
C VAL A 549 27.56 2.61 -36.80
N GLY A 550 28.35 1.53 -36.90
CA GLY A 550 29.60 1.36 -36.16
C GLY A 550 29.44 1.28 -34.64
N GLY A 551 28.38 0.65 -34.13
CA GLY A 551 28.18 0.44 -32.68
C GLY A 551 27.82 1.71 -31.89
N HIS A 552 27.71 2.86 -32.54
CA HIS A 552 27.34 4.12 -31.90
C HIS A 552 25.82 4.36 -31.85
N GLY A 553 25.04 3.71 -32.72
CA GLY A 553 23.57 3.79 -32.77
C GLY A 553 22.86 2.69 -31.94
N SER A 554 21.58 2.92 -31.66
CA SER A 554 20.67 1.93 -31.08
C SER A 554 19.61 1.55 -32.10
N LEU A 555 19.18 0.29 -32.09
CA LEU A 555 18.11 -0.18 -32.96
C LEU A 555 17.17 -1.11 -32.20
N LEU A 556 15.87 -0.87 -32.34
CA LEU A 556 14.81 -1.79 -31.91
C LEU A 556 14.08 -2.34 -33.13
N ILE A 557 14.16 -3.65 -33.35
CA ILE A 557 13.34 -4.33 -34.35
C ILE A 557 12.03 -4.75 -33.66
N CYS A 558 10.97 -3.98 -33.89
CA CYS A 558 9.66 -4.18 -33.26
C CYS A 558 8.62 -4.65 -34.28
N LYS A 559 7.79 -5.62 -33.93
CA LYS A 559 6.62 -6.00 -34.74
C LYS A 559 5.61 -4.85 -34.75
N ALA A 560 5.01 -4.58 -35.92
CA ALA A 560 3.98 -3.55 -36.06
C ALA A 560 2.84 -3.73 -35.05
N ARG A 561 2.46 -4.99 -34.75
CA ARG A 561 1.43 -5.32 -33.75
C ARG A 561 1.81 -4.86 -32.32
N ARG A 562 3.06 -5.07 -31.90
CA ARG A 562 3.57 -4.61 -30.58
C ARG A 562 3.61 -3.10 -30.53
N LEU A 563 4.15 -2.46 -31.57
CA LEU A 563 4.28 -1.00 -31.63
C LEU A 563 2.93 -0.29 -31.57
N SER A 564 1.91 -0.84 -32.23
CA SER A 564 0.55 -0.29 -32.21
C SER A 564 -0.08 -0.31 -30.82
N THR A 565 0.03 -1.43 -30.10
CA THR A 565 -0.45 -1.49 -28.71
C THR A 565 0.34 -0.56 -27.79
N LEU A 566 1.65 -0.37 -28.02
CA LEU A 566 2.42 0.61 -27.27
C LEU A 566 1.95 2.04 -27.56
N GLN A 567 1.72 2.40 -28.82
CA GLN A 567 1.21 3.73 -29.20
C GLN A 567 -0.10 4.06 -28.45
N TRP A 568 -1.06 3.13 -28.45
CA TRP A 568 -2.29 3.27 -27.69
C TRP A 568 -2.04 3.48 -26.19
N PHE A 569 -1.13 2.71 -25.60
CA PHE A 569 -0.82 2.82 -24.17
C PHE A 569 -0.21 4.20 -23.83
N PHE A 570 0.70 4.70 -24.67
CA PHE A 570 1.26 6.04 -24.53
C PHE A 570 0.20 7.14 -24.61
N MET A 571 -0.76 7.01 -25.53
CA MET A 571 -1.76 8.05 -25.77
C MET A 571 -2.92 8.02 -24.78
N ASN A 572 -3.24 6.87 -24.18
CA ASN A 572 -4.43 6.68 -23.33
C ASN A 572 -4.13 6.42 -21.85
N HIS A 573 -3.00 5.79 -21.53
CA HIS A 573 -2.64 5.44 -20.14
C HIS A 573 -1.54 6.31 -19.54
N LEU A 574 -0.82 7.06 -20.38
CA LEU A 574 0.28 7.93 -19.98
C LEU A 574 -0.02 9.38 -20.37
N ARG A 575 0.51 10.30 -19.57
CA ARG A 575 0.63 11.69 -19.96
C ARG A 575 1.92 11.88 -20.76
N CYS A 576 1.77 12.16 -22.04
CA CYS A 576 2.86 12.56 -22.92
C CYS A 576 3.13 14.07 -22.78
N PHE A 577 4.41 14.48 -22.77
CA PHE A 577 4.79 15.88 -22.52
C PHE A 577 4.95 16.70 -23.81
N GLY A 578 5.01 16.06 -24.98
CA GLY A 578 5.03 16.76 -26.27
C GLY A 578 6.34 17.47 -26.63
N LEU A 579 7.47 17.05 -26.04
CA LEU A 579 8.78 17.57 -26.38
C LEU A 579 9.24 17.08 -27.77
N PRO A 580 9.76 17.96 -28.64
CA PRO A 580 10.25 17.57 -29.95
C PRO A 580 11.57 16.78 -29.86
N GLU A 581 11.83 15.94 -30.86
CA GLU A 581 13.11 15.24 -31.01
C GLU A 581 14.18 16.17 -31.61
N LYS A 582 15.30 16.35 -30.91
CA LYS A 582 16.40 17.25 -31.32
C LYS A 582 16.97 16.90 -32.70
N GLU A 583 17.10 15.61 -32.98
CA GLU A 583 17.67 15.12 -34.23
C GLU A 583 16.75 15.37 -35.45
N LEU A 584 15.45 15.53 -35.25
CA LEU A 584 14.51 15.76 -36.36
C LEU A 584 14.79 17.08 -37.07
N ARG A 585 15.06 18.15 -36.32
CA ARG A 585 15.37 19.47 -36.92
C ARG A 585 16.69 19.42 -37.68
N ALA A 586 17.71 18.77 -37.13
CA ALA A 586 19.02 18.62 -37.78
C ALA A 586 18.91 17.76 -39.05
N LYS A 587 18.26 16.58 -38.96
CA LYS A 587 18.03 15.69 -40.10
C LYS A 587 17.17 16.34 -41.18
N LYS A 588 16.10 17.06 -40.82
CA LYS A 588 15.26 17.81 -41.78
C LYS A 588 16.05 18.88 -42.53
N LYS A 589 16.92 19.62 -41.83
CA LYS A 589 17.81 20.61 -42.45
C LYS A 589 18.83 19.97 -43.38
N MET A 590 19.41 18.82 -43.01
CA MET A 590 20.33 18.06 -43.88
C MET A 590 19.64 17.48 -45.11
N LEU A 591 18.43 16.93 -44.97
CA LEU A 591 17.61 16.44 -46.08
C LEU A 591 17.24 17.56 -47.08
N GLN A 592 16.88 18.74 -46.58
CA GLN A 592 16.60 19.93 -47.41
C GLN A 592 17.85 20.51 -48.10
N THR A 593 19.03 20.34 -47.51
CA THR A 593 20.30 20.77 -48.13
C THR A 593 20.79 19.74 -49.17
N SER A 594 20.49 18.45 -48.95
CA SER A 594 20.87 17.34 -49.85
C SER A 594 19.92 17.20 -51.05
N SER A 595 18.68 17.69 -50.95
CA SER A 595 17.71 17.71 -52.06
C SER A 595 18.10 18.64 -53.23
N VAL A 596 19.16 19.44 -53.09
CA VAL A 596 19.73 20.23 -54.20
C VAL A 596 20.68 19.38 -55.08
N THR A 597 21.05 18.16 -54.67
CA THR A 597 22.08 17.35 -55.38
C THR A 597 21.67 15.91 -55.70
N MET A 598 20.40 15.52 -55.60
CA MET A 598 19.96 14.18 -55.99
C MET A 598 18.62 14.18 -56.74
N SER A 599 18.68 14.57 -58.01
CA SER A 599 17.85 13.94 -59.03
C SER A 599 18.59 12.70 -59.53
N THR A 600 17.88 11.57 -59.65
CA THR A 600 18.31 10.24 -60.14
C THR A 600 18.96 9.27 -59.13
N SER A 601 18.12 8.46 -58.48
CA SER A 601 18.27 7.00 -58.38
C SER A 601 17.14 6.44 -57.50
N SER A 602 16.07 6.03 -58.17
CA SER A 602 15.06 5.13 -57.65
C SER A 602 15.59 3.69 -57.66
N GLU A 603 15.06 2.90 -56.73
CA GLU A 603 15.15 1.43 -56.63
C GLU A 603 16.46 0.87 -56.06
N ASP A 604 16.48 0.68 -54.74
CA ASP A 604 17.09 -0.53 -54.20
C ASP A 604 16.31 -1.09 -52.99
N GLY A 605 16.04 -2.39 -53.09
CA GLY A 605 15.14 -3.14 -52.21
C GLY A 605 15.80 -3.72 -50.96
N LYS A 606 14.94 -4.19 -50.04
CA LYS A 606 15.23 -5.13 -48.95
C LYS A 606 16.12 -4.67 -47.77
N GLY A 607 16.16 -3.39 -47.45
CA GLY A 607 16.58 -2.91 -46.11
C GLY A 607 15.39 -2.37 -45.32
N ASN A 608 15.16 -2.82 -44.08
CA ASN A 608 14.14 -2.22 -43.20
C ASN A 608 14.45 -0.72 -43.01
N ALA A 609 13.71 0.16 -43.69
CA ALA A 609 13.88 1.60 -43.55
C ALA A 609 13.76 1.99 -42.07
N LYS A 610 14.82 2.61 -41.53
CA LYS A 610 14.91 3.01 -40.13
C LYS A 610 13.89 4.13 -39.86
N CYS A 611 13.02 3.91 -38.88
CA CYS A 611 11.97 4.82 -38.46
C CYS A 611 12.36 5.53 -37.15
N ILE A 612 11.77 6.68 -36.90
CA ILE A 612 11.92 7.46 -35.67
C ILE A 612 10.55 7.62 -35.02
N VAL A 613 10.45 7.37 -33.72
CA VAL A 613 9.23 7.69 -32.96
C VAL A 613 9.37 9.09 -32.38
N ALA A 614 8.36 9.92 -32.61
CA ALA A 614 8.35 11.31 -32.16
C ALA A 614 7.00 11.66 -31.54
N GLN A 615 6.96 12.74 -30.76
CA GLN A 615 5.71 13.33 -30.29
C GLN A 615 5.52 14.72 -30.87
N ASP A 616 4.26 15.09 -31.12
CA ASP A 616 3.87 16.47 -31.41
C ASP A 616 3.67 17.30 -30.12
N SER A 617 3.38 18.60 -30.25
CA SER A 617 3.16 19.49 -29.12
C SER A 617 1.93 19.13 -28.27
N ASN A 618 1.02 18.32 -28.81
CA ASN A 618 -0.18 17.87 -28.12
C ASN A 618 0.05 16.52 -27.41
N GLY A 619 1.26 15.95 -27.52
CA GLY A 619 1.63 14.69 -26.89
C GLY A 619 1.21 13.45 -27.68
N HIS A 620 0.82 13.58 -28.95
CA HIS A 620 0.50 12.43 -29.78
C HIS A 620 1.75 11.79 -30.36
N VAL A 621 1.77 10.46 -30.36
CA VAL A 621 2.93 9.66 -30.78
C VAL A 621 2.82 9.31 -32.26
N HIS A 622 3.83 9.75 -33.01
CA HIS A 622 3.95 9.60 -34.46
C HIS A 622 5.12 8.67 -34.83
N LEU A 623 4.97 7.96 -35.94
CA LEU A 623 6.05 7.15 -36.52
C LEU A 623 6.52 7.79 -37.83
N LEU A 624 7.77 8.25 -37.84
CA LEU A 624 8.39 8.91 -38.99
C LEU A 624 9.24 7.91 -39.77
N ASN A 625 9.14 7.94 -41.11
CA ASN A 625 9.99 7.15 -41.99
C ASN A 625 11.39 7.78 -42.18
N ALA A 626 12.26 7.16 -42.99
CA ALA A 626 13.60 7.67 -43.26
C ALA A 626 13.62 9.09 -43.89
N GLY A 627 12.56 9.47 -44.59
CA GLY A 627 12.36 10.81 -45.14
C GLY A 627 11.72 11.81 -44.16
N LEU A 628 11.53 11.42 -42.89
CA LEU A 628 10.86 12.19 -41.85
C LEU A 628 9.39 12.53 -42.15
N ASN A 629 8.73 11.71 -42.97
CA ASN A 629 7.30 11.82 -43.21
C ASN A 629 6.55 10.87 -42.29
N ASP A 630 5.38 11.30 -41.80
CA ASP A 630 4.49 10.46 -40.99
C ASP A 630 4.02 9.24 -41.77
N VAL A 631 4.12 8.08 -41.12
CA VAL A 631 3.53 6.85 -41.62
C VAL A 631 2.06 6.85 -41.26
N THR A 632 1.20 7.06 -42.26
CA THR A 632 -0.25 7.15 -42.06
C THR A 632 -0.84 5.87 -41.46
N ALA A 633 -1.92 6.00 -40.70
CA ALA A 633 -2.65 4.90 -40.06
C ALA A 633 -3.05 3.82 -41.05
N LEU A 634 -3.46 4.17 -42.28
CA LEU A 634 -3.79 3.18 -43.31
C LEU A 634 -2.59 2.29 -43.64
N VAL A 635 -1.43 2.91 -43.88
CA VAL A 635 -0.19 2.19 -44.22
C VAL A 635 0.27 1.34 -43.04
N PHE A 636 0.16 1.86 -41.82
CA PHE A 636 0.57 1.12 -40.62
C PHE A 636 -0.39 -0.02 -40.27
N ASN A 637 -1.70 0.17 -40.44
CA ASN A 637 -2.70 -0.90 -40.24
C ASN A 637 -2.50 -2.05 -41.25
N ILE A 638 -2.08 -1.78 -42.49
CA ILE A 638 -1.67 -2.83 -43.42
C ILE A 638 -0.44 -3.60 -42.90
N LYS A 639 0.55 -2.89 -42.32
CA LYS A 639 1.73 -3.51 -41.68
C LYS A 639 1.35 -4.37 -40.47
N ILE A 640 0.36 -3.96 -39.69
CA ILE A 640 -0.21 -4.71 -38.56
C ILE A 640 -0.83 -6.04 -39.03
N LEU A 641 -1.65 -5.99 -40.09
CA LEU A 641 -2.28 -7.18 -40.66
C LEU A 641 -1.23 -8.19 -41.15
N LYS A 642 -0.16 -7.69 -41.79
CA LYS A 642 0.96 -8.50 -42.29
C LYS A 642 2.03 -8.86 -41.24
N ASP A 643 1.90 -8.38 -40.00
CA ASP A 643 2.88 -8.51 -38.91
C ASP A 643 4.33 -8.17 -39.31
N THR A 644 4.50 -7.12 -40.10
CA THR A 644 5.83 -6.70 -40.56
C THR A 644 6.63 -6.09 -39.42
N SER A 645 7.95 -6.29 -39.44
CA SER A 645 8.86 -5.65 -38.50
C SER A 645 9.16 -4.21 -38.92
N VAL A 646 9.35 -3.33 -37.94
CA VAL A 646 9.77 -1.95 -38.08
C VAL A 646 11.07 -1.77 -37.29
N ALA A 647 12.07 -1.18 -37.93
CA ALA A 647 13.35 -0.88 -37.31
C ALA A 647 13.30 0.55 -36.75
N ILE A 648 13.31 0.72 -35.44
CA ILE A 648 13.25 2.02 -34.77
C ILE A 648 14.64 2.41 -34.31
N GLN A 649 15.12 3.57 -34.74
CA GLN A 649 16.45 4.09 -34.39
C GLN A 649 16.42 4.86 -33.06
#